data_AF-A0A517MQ53-F1
#
_entry.id   AF-A0A517MQ53-F1
#
_cell.length_a   1.000
_cell.length_b   1.000
_cell.length_c   1.000
_cell.angle_alpha   90.00
_cell.angle_beta   90.00
_cell.angle_gamma   90.00
#
_symmetry.space_group_name_H-M   'P 1'
#
loop_
_entity.id
_entity.type
_entity.pdbx_description
1 polymer ?
#
loop_
_entity_poly.entity_id
_entity_poly.type
_entity_poly.pdbx_seq_one_letter_code
_entity_poly.pdbx_strand_id
1 'polypeptide(L)'
;MKLPMAAALCLVAVLAALLATHDVSGQTVTIQSTVVGETPSIIGLNSGNYLPGANTSTFWRWTGVNGARIFTSAPNIEQVDDIPGHGDGVSSESSFLARRTAVRANPTNPSLINFSAFENGYQHNESDFINYDFAYGELTSNGISPLAMINRTEGQFPFAQAGTAAGWADSWEHWQHYYAQAYYLGSNHDVERYSMYNEPDQGSQDVTQEDYLLRLQLASDAIQSALADVNRDFGKNLQANILAPITAGGANEYFARTDNSDTRDDEQGWGELVINNLNTNFLGQVDPNFQLVHTYAYQQYNQDGRRYADDLAFIQQEAANDIAVNNLSGEVGFGLTEFNVHSNGVFEDRTDDLNTPSRYARLGGIITGLTNQQADELYLFKFDSNAEDSFLQKNGIFTNSRFDAPYNVGGASAAAGVLKLFTKGFVGAQSLLDEATHSINNLDVATSYNESKDTYYVLSANEATQSRSLTFDLSDLNVQPGAIVQIEEVSEGNLAEVTQRSVVTNSLQIDVEQSPESVLLVSVPRTAPDQTLALTATDDATVRAGNNLSNNAGSSNNLYVRNVTNSPNGRAVGLVQFDTSAVDSSSVVEQAVLQLHGEINEGDAEFVTAHVYGIVGDNWDESSITWAMTNNLFETTGTVTEIADNFITGVGDTAEFLGHLTLSQSFESVALDVTDFLQLNGDQQVNFLISREVRFDGEDVDRSLGAIRFDSKDNSSGLGPQLLLSLSDVPLLGDFNEDGFVNGADLANWQSGYGMTGNAMLEDGDADADHDVDGNDFLAWQRGQGAASDLAAAATVVPEPSTLPMLLLGMLTYARSRRRTA
;
A
#
# COMPACT_ATOMS: atom_id res chain seq x y z
N MET A 1 -37.54 56.16 4.02
CA MET A 1 -37.47 55.97 5.48
C MET A 1 -36.82 54.61 5.69
N LYS A 2 -35.51 54.59 5.99
CA LYS A 2 -34.70 53.37 6.15
C LYS A 2 -34.89 52.86 7.59
N LEU A 3 -35.23 51.59 7.76
CA LEU A 3 -34.93 50.83 8.98
C LEU A 3 -33.70 49.95 8.71
N PRO A 4 -32.79 49.74 9.68
CA PRO A 4 -31.51 49.11 9.44
C PRO A 4 -31.63 47.58 9.41
N MET A 5 -31.02 47.00 8.37
CA MET A 5 -30.91 45.57 8.06
C MET A 5 -30.08 44.76 9.10
N ALA A 6 -29.45 45.45 10.05
CA ALA A 6 -28.62 44.85 11.09
C ALA A 6 -29.39 44.07 12.17
N ALA A 7 -30.67 44.40 12.41
CA ALA A 7 -31.46 43.73 13.45
C ALA A 7 -32.05 42.38 12.99
N ALA A 8 -32.19 42.16 11.67
CA ALA A 8 -32.71 40.91 11.12
C ALA A 8 -31.63 39.81 11.05
N LEU A 9 -30.37 40.18 10.76
CA LEU A 9 -29.25 39.21 10.76
C LEU A 9 -28.90 38.72 12.17
N CYS A 10 -28.94 39.59 13.19
CA CYS A 10 -28.68 39.18 14.57
C CYS A 10 -29.78 38.25 15.13
N LEU A 11 -31.03 38.41 14.72
CA LEU A 11 -32.12 37.56 15.22
C LEU A 11 -32.11 36.15 14.59
N VAL A 12 -31.63 36.02 13.35
CA VAL A 12 -31.42 34.71 12.68
C VAL A 12 -30.18 34.00 13.22
N ALA A 13 -29.09 34.73 13.49
CA ALA A 13 -27.90 34.16 14.12
C ALA A 13 -28.16 33.72 15.58
N VAL A 14 -28.96 34.46 16.34
CA VAL A 14 -29.31 34.10 17.72
C VAL A 14 -30.38 32.98 17.77
N LEU A 15 -31.32 32.88 16.81
CA LEU A 15 -32.21 31.71 16.73
C LEU A 15 -31.50 30.44 16.24
N ALA A 16 -30.50 30.55 15.35
CA ALA A 16 -29.65 29.42 14.96
C ALA A 16 -28.77 28.95 16.13
N ALA A 17 -28.24 29.88 16.94
CA ALA A 17 -27.47 29.55 18.15
C ALA A 17 -28.33 29.00 19.32
N LEU A 18 -29.66 29.18 19.29
CA LEU A 18 -30.59 28.66 20.32
C LEU A 18 -31.38 27.41 19.90
N LEU A 19 -31.23 26.95 18.65
CA LEU A 19 -31.77 25.67 18.16
C LEU A 19 -30.68 24.61 17.89
N ALA A 20 -29.41 24.95 18.10
CA ALA A 20 -28.28 24.03 18.13
C ALA A 20 -27.73 23.91 19.56
N THR A 21 -28.57 23.54 20.51
CA THR A 21 -28.10 22.83 21.72
C THR A 21 -28.44 21.36 21.53
N HIS A 22 -27.85 20.74 20.53
CA HIS A 22 -27.58 19.31 20.62
C HIS A 22 -26.32 19.22 21.46
N ASP A 23 -26.37 18.49 22.57
CA ASP A 23 -25.18 18.03 23.26
C ASP A 23 -24.33 17.26 22.24
N VAL A 24 -23.34 17.92 21.62
CA VAL A 24 -22.26 17.23 20.93
C VAL A 24 -21.27 16.87 22.03
N SER A 25 -21.57 15.81 22.79
CA SER A 25 -20.50 15.10 23.46
C SER A 25 -19.69 14.44 22.35
N GLY A 26 -18.50 14.96 22.05
CA GLY A 26 -17.55 14.31 21.14
C GLY A 26 -17.36 12.85 21.54
N GLN A 27 -17.20 11.98 20.54
CA GLN A 27 -16.98 10.57 20.78
C GLN A 27 -15.49 10.33 21.05
N THR A 28 -15.16 9.82 22.22
CA THR A 28 -13.77 9.45 22.54
C THR A 28 -13.48 8.04 22.04
N VAL A 29 -12.39 7.89 21.29
CA VAL A 29 -11.79 6.62 20.90
C VAL A 29 -10.59 6.39 21.82
N THR A 30 -10.73 5.46 22.77
CA THR A 30 -9.65 5.11 23.71
C THR A 30 -8.86 3.93 23.18
N ILE A 31 -7.60 4.19 22.87
CA ILE A 31 -6.64 3.19 22.38
C ILE A 31 -5.90 2.59 23.57
N GLN A 32 -5.70 1.28 23.57
CA GLN A 32 -4.95 0.58 24.60
C GLN A 32 -3.62 0.08 24.04
N SER A 33 -2.61 0.02 24.89
CA SER A 33 -1.28 -0.51 24.55
C SER A 33 -1.21 -2.04 24.47
N THR A 34 -2.30 -2.73 24.79
CA THR A 34 -2.36 -4.20 24.77
C THR A 34 -2.36 -4.71 23.34
N VAL A 35 -1.34 -5.50 22.97
CA VAL A 35 -1.32 -6.21 21.68
C VAL A 35 -2.28 -7.40 21.75
N VAL A 36 -3.21 -7.48 20.79
CA VAL A 36 -4.24 -8.53 20.70
C VAL A 36 -4.02 -9.52 19.56
N GLY A 37 -3.07 -9.22 18.67
CA GLY A 37 -2.71 -10.04 17.53
C GLY A 37 -1.84 -9.27 16.56
N GLU A 38 -1.88 -9.67 15.30
CA GLU A 38 -1.17 -9.01 14.20
C GLU A 38 -2.15 -8.54 13.14
N THR A 39 -1.78 -7.48 12.42
CA THR A 39 -2.46 -7.07 11.19
C THR A 39 -2.17 -8.08 10.07
N PRO A 40 -2.86 -8.02 8.91
CA PRO A 40 -2.57 -8.94 7.82
C PRO A 40 -1.08 -8.92 7.42
N SER A 41 -0.49 -10.11 7.36
CA SER A 41 0.86 -10.31 6.82
C SER A 41 0.92 -9.90 5.35
N ILE A 42 -0.17 -10.15 4.60
CA ILE A 42 -0.32 -9.79 3.20
C ILE A 42 -1.57 -8.94 3.00
N ILE A 43 -1.37 -7.78 2.38
CA ILE A 43 -2.44 -6.99 1.77
C ILE A 43 -2.09 -6.86 0.30
N GLY A 44 -2.95 -7.38 -0.55
CA GLY A 44 -2.72 -7.51 -1.98
C GLY A 44 -3.89 -7.11 -2.86
N LEU A 45 -3.64 -7.20 -4.16
CA LEU A 45 -4.62 -6.94 -5.21
C LEU A 45 -4.70 -8.13 -6.17
N ASN A 46 -5.89 -8.36 -6.70
CA ASN A 46 -6.04 -9.24 -7.87
C ASN A 46 -5.46 -8.54 -9.09
N SER A 47 -4.55 -9.21 -9.79
CA SER A 47 -3.82 -8.64 -10.92
C SER A 47 -4.76 -8.23 -12.04
N GLY A 48 -4.60 -6.98 -12.50
CA GLY A 48 -5.15 -6.47 -13.75
C GLY A 48 -4.12 -6.52 -14.88
N ASN A 49 -4.21 -5.59 -15.83
CA ASN A 49 -3.19 -5.42 -16.86
C ASN A 49 -1.79 -5.26 -16.24
N TYR A 50 -0.80 -6.00 -16.75
CA TYR A 50 0.59 -5.90 -16.35
C TYR A 50 1.53 -6.24 -17.52
N LEU A 51 1.78 -5.26 -18.41
CA LEU A 51 2.59 -5.40 -19.62
C LEU A 51 3.85 -4.54 -19.60
N PRO A 52 4.94 -4.97 -20.28
CA PRO A 52 6.13 -4.16 -20.48
C PRO A 52 5.81 -2.80 -21.11
N GLY A 53 6.31 -1.72 -20.51
CA GLY A 53 6.15 -0.34 -21.00
C GLY A 53 4.87 0.36 -20.56
N ALA A 54 3.95 -0.33 -19.88
CA ALA A 54 2.82 0.30 -19.19
C ALA A 54 3.29 0.99 -17.90
N ASN A 55 2.57 2.02 -17.46
CA ASN A 55 2.81 2.66 -16.16
C ASN A 55 2.22 1.90 -14.95
N THR A 56 1.70 0.68 -15.14
CA THR A 56 1.06 -0.13 -14.09
C THR A 56 1.91 -0.21 -12.81
N SER A 57 3.22 -0.46 -12.94
CA SER A 57 4.11 -0.73 -11.80
C SER A 57 4.14 0.39 -10.76
N THR A 58 4.11 1.68 -11.19
CA THR A 58 4.07 2.80 -10.22
C THR A 58 2.76 2.86 -9.45
N PHE A 59 1.62 2.50 -10.05
CA PHE A 59 0.35 2.47 -9.34
C PHE A 59 0.30 1.34 -8.32
N TRP A 60 0.91 0.19 -8.60
CA TRP A 60 1.11 -0.86 -7.59
C TRP A 60 1.96 -0.37 -6.42
N ARG A 61 3.13 0.24 -6.69
CA ARG A 61 3.96 0.85 -5.63
C ARG A 61 3.18 1.89 -4.82
N TRP A 62 2.45 2.78 -5.50
CA TRP A 62 1.68 3.83 -4.87
C TRP A 62 0.69 3.26 -3.86
N THR A 63 -0.03 2.18 -4.18
CA THR A 63 -0.98 1.56 -3.25
C THR A 63 -0.33 1.01 -1.97
N GLY A 64 0.98 0.74 -1.95
CA GLY A 64 1.68 0.18 -0.79
C GLY A 64 1.36 -1.28 -0.47
N VAL A 65 0.69 -2.00 -1.38
CA VAL A 65 0.42 -3.43 -1.21
C VAL A 65 1.72 -4.25 -1.21
N ASN A 66 1.72 -5.37 -0.50
CA ASN A 66 2.83 -6.34 -0.54
C ASN A 66 2.41 -7.70 -1.12
N GLY A 67 1.17 -7.82 -1.62
CA GLY A 67 0.65 -9.03 -2.25
C GLY A 67 0.10 -8.80 -3.66
N ALA A 68 0.25 -9.78 -4.54
CA ALA A 68 -0.41 -9.79 -5.85
C ALA A 68 -0.96 -11.19 -6.18
N ARG A 69 -2.26 -11.32 -6.39
CA ARG A 69 -2.87 -12.58 -6.84
C ARG A 69 -2.93 -12.61 -8.36
N ILE A 70 -2.12 -13.47 -8.98
CA ILE A 70 -1.96 -13.57 -10.43
C ILE A 70 -2.69 -14.80 -10.95
N PHE A 71 -3.63 -14.60 -11.86
CA PHE A 71 -4.38 -15.69 -12.47
C PHE A 71 -3.63 -16.24 -13.69
N THR A 72 -3.15 -17.47 -13.58
CA THR A 72 -2.44 -18.19 -14.64
C THR A 72 -3.23 -19.44 -15.00
N SER A 73 -3.89 -19.45 -16.16
CA SER A 73 -4.57 -20.67 -16.63
C SER A 73 -3.53 -21.64 -17.20
N ALA A 74 -3.67 -22.94 -16.93
CA ALA A 74 -2.74 -23.97 -17.40
C ALA A 74 -2.39 -23.87 -18.91
N PRO A 75 -3.36 -23.66 -19.83
CA PRO A 75 -3.06 -23.51 -21.26
C PRO A 75 -2.19 -22.29 -21.58
N ASN A 76 -2.11 -21.28 -20.70
CA ASN A 76 -1.33 -20.08 -20.96
C ASN A 76 0.18 -20.37 -20.88
N ILE A 77 0.58 -21.37 -20.09
CA ILE A 77 1.99 -21.75 -19.92
C ILE A 77 2.32 -22.99 -20.75
N GLU A 78 1.43 -23.98 -20.77
CA GLU A 78 1.64 -25.25 -21.46
C GLU A 78 0.40 -25.59 -22.32
N GLN A 79 0.41 -25.15 -23.58
CA GLN A 79 -0.71 -25.39 -24.51
C GLN A 79 -0.77 -26.83 -25.02
N VAL A 80 0.37 -27.51 -25.04
CA VAL A 80 0.55 -28.87 -25.55
C VAL A 80 1.48 -29.60 -24.60
N ASP A 81 1.17 -30.88 -24.37
CA ASP A 81 2.00 -31.90 -23.71
C ASP A 81 3.50 -31.65 -23.97
N ASP A 82 4.26 -31.31 -22.92
CA ASP A 82 5.66 -30.90 -23.02
C ASP A 82 6.57 -32.00 -23.59
N ILE A 83 6.24 -33.25 -23.28
CA ILE A 83 6.87 -34.49 -23.75
C ILE A 83 5.80 -35.30 -24.49
N PRO A 84 6.03 -35.71 -25.76
CA PRO A 84 5.01 -36.42 -26.51
C PRO A 84 4.59 -37.75 -25.87
N GLY A 85 3.35 -37.81 -25.39
CA GLY A 85 2.70 -39.03 -24.96
C GLY A 85 2.19 -38.95 -23.53
N HIS A 86 1.05 -38.28 -23.36
CA HIS A 86 0.21 -38.22 -22.15
C HIS A 86 0.47 -39.30 -21.09
N GLY A 87 0.85 -38.85 -19.92
CA GLY A 87 1.25 -39.62 -18.74
C GLY A 87 2.73 -39.96 -18.71
N ASP A 88 3.49 -39.68 -19.77
CA ASP A 88 4.93 -39.93 -19.85
C ASP A 88 5.39 -41.35 -19.44
N GLY A 89 4.56 -42.35 -19.76
CA GLY A 89 4.79 -43.74 -19.38
C GLY A 89 4.36 -44.11 -17.95
N VAL A 90 3.76 -43.20 -17.21
CA VAL A 90 3.05 -43.47 -15.95
C VAL A 90 1.72 -44.16 -16.25
N SER A 91 1.49 -45.28 -15.58
CA SER A 91 0.27 -46.11 -15.75
C SER A 91 -0.16 -46.84 -14.47
N SER A 92 0.50 -46.55 -13.35
CA SER A 92 0.28 -47.14 -12.04
C SER A 92 0.90 -46.26 -10.95
N GLU A 93 0.49 -46.47 -9.70
CA GLU A 93 1.10 -45.89 -8.51
C GLU A 93 2.63 -46.07 -8.49
N SER A 94 3.09 -47.31 -8.77
CA SER A 94 4.51 -47.64 -8.75
C SER A 94 5.33 -46.86 -9.79
N SER A 95 4.78 -46.67 -11.00
CA SER A 95 5.42 -45.87 -12.04
C SER A 95 5.37 -44.38 -11.74
N PHE A 96 4.30 -43.89 -11.12
CA PHE A 96 4.18 -42.49 -10.70
C PHE A 96 5.26 -42.16 -9.66
N LEU A 97 5.36 -42.95 -8.59
CA LEU A 97 6.35 -42.74 -7.53
C LEU A 97 7.79 -42.84 -8.04
N ALA A 98 8.04 -43.77 -8.98
CA ALA A 98 9.35 -43.90 -9.62
C ALA A 98 9.69 -42.66 -10.46
N ARG A 99 8.74 -42.14 -11.24
CA ARG A 99 8.98 -40.95 -12.09
C ARG A 99 9.09 -39.68 -11.26
N ARG A 100 8.25 -39.48 -10.24
CA ARG A 100 8.37 -38.41 -9.24
C ARG A 100 9.75 -38.41 -8.59
N THR A 101 10.23 -39.56 -8.13
CA THR A 101 11.57 -39.69 -7.54
C THR A 101 12.68 -39.29 -8.54
N ALA A 102 12.53 -39.69 -9.81
CA ALA A 102 13.49 -39.34 -10.86
C ALA A 102 13.49 -37.83 -11.16
N VAL A 103 12.32 -37.20 -11.26
CA VAL A 103 12.17 -35.74 -11.43
C VAL A 103 12.86 -35.03 -10.26
N ARG A 104 12.49 -35.36 -9.03
CA ARG A 104 13.05 -34.71 -7.85
C ARG A 104 14.57 -34.84 -7.74
N ALA A 105 15.14 -35.96 -8.18
CA ALA A 105 16.60 -36.16 -8.18
C ALA A 105 17.34 -35.40 -9.29
N ASN A 106 16.67 -35.04 -10.38
CA ASN A 106 17.24 -34.27 -11.49
C ASN A 106 16.12 -33.49 -12.23
N PRO A 107 15.64 -32.38 -11.64
CA PRO A 107 14.45 -31.69 -12.13
C PRO A 107 14.58 -31.23 -13.57
N THR A 108 15.75 -30.70 -13.94
CA THR A 108 16.01 -30.13 -15.26
C THR A 108 16.32 -31.17 -16.35
N ASN A 109 16.05 -32.46 -16.13
CA ASN A 109 16.26 -33.47 -17.16
C ASN A 109 15.13 -33.41 -18.21
N PRO A 110 15.43 -33.07 -19.48
CA PRO A 110 14.41 -32.89 -20.51
C PRO A 110 13.69 -34.18 -20.92
N SER A 111 14.15 -35.36 -20.47
CA SER A 111 13.41 -36.62 -20.67
C SER A 111 12.33 -36.85 -19.60
N LEU A 112 12.31 -36.03 -18.54
CA LEU A 112 11.41 -36.14 -17.41
C LEU A 112 10.41 -34.98 -17.37
N ILE A 113 10.89 -33.75 -17.60
CA ILE A 113 10.10 -32.53 -17.81
C ILE A 113 10.84 -31.65 -18.80
N ASN A 114 10.17 -31.16 -19.84
CA ASN A 114 10.74 -30.24 -20.83
C ASN A 114 10.56 -28.77 -20.38
N PHE A 115 11.39 -28.34 -19.42
CA PHE A 115 11.34 -26.99 -18.84
C PHE A 115 11.40 -25.86 -19.86
N SER A 116 12.10 -26.03 -20.99
CA SER A 116 12.14 -25.00 -22.05
C SER A 116 10.77 -24.69 -22.65
N ALA A 117 9.80 -25.61 -22.60
CA ALA A 117 8.42 -25.34 -23.00
C ALA A 117 7.73 -24.39 -22.00
N PHE A 118 7.87 -24.65 -20.70
CA PHE A 118 7.32 -23.80 -19.63
C PHE A 118 7.98 -22.41 -19.62
N GLU A 119 9.31 -22.34 -19.71
CA GLU A 119 10.07 -21.08 -19.84
C GLU A 119 9.57 -20.25 -21.03
N ASN A 120 9.35 -20.89 -22.18
CA ASN A 120 8.83 -20.21 -23.35
C ASN A 120 7.42 -19.66 -23.11
N GLY A 121 6.55 -20.45 -22.46
CA GLY A 121 5.20 -20.03 -22.09
C GLY A 121 5.20 -18.79 -21.21
N TYR A 122 5.99 -18.77 -20.13
CA TYR A 122 6.09 -17.61 -19.23
C TYR A 122 6.60 -16.35 -19.93
N GLN A 123 7.62 -16.48 -20.79
CA GLN A 123 8.28 -15.35 -21.43
C GLN A 123 7.49 -14.76 -22.61
N HIS A 124 6.70 -15.57 -23.32
CA HIS A 124 6.14 -15.18 -24.62
C HIS A 124 4.62 -15.25 -24.71
N ASN A 125 3.94 -15.94 -23.79
CA ASN A 125 2.47 -15.97 -23.80
C ASN A 125 1.93 -14.86 -22.90
N GLU A 126 0.87 -14.23 -23.38
CA GLU A 126 0.13 -13.20 -22.67
C GLU A 126 -1.34 -13.61 -22.59
N SER A 127 -1.98 -13.35 -21.46
CA SER A 127 -3.42 -13.54 -21.27
C SER A 127 -3.96 -12.38 -20.45
N ASP A 128 -5.14 -11.89 -20.82
CA ASP A 128 -5.80 -10.77 -20.14
C ASP A 128 -4.86 -9.57 -19.89
N PHE A 129 -3.99 -9.28 -20.86
CA PHE A 129 -3.01 -8.19 -20.81
C PHE A 129 -2.00 -8.34 -19.66
N ILE A 130 -1.57 -9.57 -19.37
CA ILE A 130 -0.47 -9.86 -18.45
C ILE A 130 0.61 -10.61 -19.23
N ASN A 131 1.84 -10.11 -19.18
CA ASN A 131 3.01 -10.91 -19.51
C ASN A 131 3.53 -11.52 -18.21
N TYR A 132 3.44 -12.85 -18.07
CA TYR A 132 3.64 -13.49 -16.76
C TYR A 132 5.07 -13.34 -16.25
N ASP A 133 6.10 -13.64 -17.05
CA ASP A 133 7.48 -13.53 -16.59
C ASP A 133 7.84 -12.10 -16.18
N PHE A 134 7.42 -11.12 -16.98
CA PHE A 134 7.58 -9.71 -16.65
C PHE A 134 6.84 -9.33 -15.36
N ALA A 135 5.57 -9.73 -15.20
CA ALA A 135 4.78 -9.39 -14.02
C ALA A 135 5.37 -10.00 -12.74
N TYR A 136 5.73 -11.29 -12.74
CA TYR A 136 6.36 -11.92 -11.57
C TYR A 136 7.70 -11.25 -11.24
N GLY A 137 8.53 -10.92 -12.24
CA GLY A 137 9.82 -10.26 -12.03
C GLY A 137 9.70 -8.83 -11.49
N GLU A 138 8.79 -8.02 -12.04
CA GLU A 138 8.54 -6.66 -11.57
C GLU A 138 7.91 -6.62 -10.18
N LEU A 139 6.91 -7.46 -9.92
CA LEU A 139 6.26 -7.47 -8.60
C LEU A 139 7.27 -7.83 -7.50
N THR A 140 8.05 -8.89 -7.71
CA THR A 140 9.05 -9.35 -6.73
C THR A 140 10.18 -8.33 -6.53
N SER A 141 10.65 -7.67 -7.60
CA SER A 141 11.66 -6.62 -7.49
C SER A 141 11.17 -5.38 -6.73
N ASN A 142 9.86 -5.14 -6.72
CA ASN A 142 9.20 -4.08 -5.94
C ASN A 142 8.76 -4.55 -4.54
N GLY A 143 9.19 -5.72 -4.08
CA GLY A 143 8.83 -6.24 -2.74
C GLY A 143 7.38 -6.70 -2.62
N ILE A 144 6.69 -6.91 -3.75
CA ILE A 144 5.31 -7.39 -3.81
C ILE A 144 5.36 -8.90 -4.04
N SER A 145 5.01 -9.66 -3.02
CA SER A 145 5.02 -11.10 -3.07
C SER A 145 3.85 -11.60 -3.95
N PRO A 146 4.09 -12.48 -4.94
CA PRO A 146 3.03 -13.07 -5.76
C PRO A 146 2.32 -14.26 -5.09
N LEU A 147 1.03 -14.42 -5.37
CA LEU A 147 0.23 -15.64 -5.21
C LEU A 147 -0.10 -16.16 -6.62
N ALA A 148 0.53 -17.27 -6.99
CA ALA A 148 0.30 -17.92 -8.27
C ALA A 148 -1.00 -18.75 -8.23
N MET A 149 -2.07 -18.21 -8.80
CA MET A 149 -3.30 -18.97 -9.01
C MET A 149 -3.20 -19.74 -10.33
N ILE A 150 -2.76 -20.99 -10.24
CA ILE A 150 -2.62 -21.89 -11.38
C ILE A 150 -3.95 -22.63 -11.56
N ASN A 151 -4.74 -22.25 -12.55
CA ASN A 151 -6.06 -22.84 -12.76
C ASN A 151 -6.01 -23.98 -13.79
N ARG A 152 -6.18 -25.23 -13.33
CA ARG A 152 -6.25 -26.45 -14.18
C ARG A 152 -7.53 -27.23 -13.91
N THR A 153 -8.63 -26.75 -14.48
CA THR A 153 -10.00 -27.17 -14.16
C THR A 153 -10.36 -28.58 -14.64
N GLU A 154 -11.38 -29.20 -14.02
CA GLU A 154 -11.93 -30.50 -14.46
C GLU A 154 -12.46 -30.42 -15.89
N GLY A 155 -13.24 -29.39 -16.22
CA GLY A 155 -13.84 -29.27 -17.55
C GLY A 155 -12.83 -29.10 -18.69
N GLN A 156 -11.64 -28.56 -18.40
CA GLN A 156 -10.54 -28.46 -19.39
C GLN A 156 -9.64 -29.69 -19.38
N PHE A 157 -9.41 -30.28 -18.20
CA PHE A 157 -8.49 -31.41 -18.00
C PHE A 157 -9.17 -32.50 -17.15
N PRO A 158 -10.12 -33.25 -17.74
CA PRO A 158 -10.88 -34.26 -17.01
C PRO A 158 -9.99 -35.46 -16.66
N PHE A 159 -10.15 -36.00 -15.45
CA PHE A 159 -9.45 -37.21 -15.04
C PHE A 159 -10.25 -38.45 -15.45
N ALA A 160 -9.56 -39.43 -16.03
CA ALA A 160 -10.08 -40.77 -16.14
C ALA A 160 -10.21 -41.41 -14.75
N GLN A 161 -10.97 -42.50 -14.69
CA GLN A 161 -11.26 -43.20 -13.43
C GLN A 161 -9.98 -43.49 -12.62
N ALA A 162 -9.99 -43.08 -11.35
CA ALA A 162 -8.90 -43.30 -10.40
C ALA A 162 -8.49 -44.78 -10.34
N GLY A 163 -7.18 -45.02 -10.20
CA GLY A 163 -6.59 -46.36 -10.15
C GLY A 163 -6.44 -47.07 -11.51
N THR A 164 -6.99 -46.52 -12.60
CA THR A 164 -6.75 -47.04 -13.96
C THR A 164 -5.44 -46.51 -14.55
N ALA A 165 -4.93 -47.15 -15.61
CA ALA A 165 -3.72 -46.67 -16.28
C ALA A 165 -3.87 -45.25 -16.83
N ALA A 166 -5.06 -44.90 -17.34
CA ALA A 166 -5.35 -43.55 -17.80
C ALA A 166 -5.45 -42.56 -16.60
N GLY A 167 -6.12 -42.94 -15.51
CA GLY A 167 -6.21 -42.06 -14.33
C GLY A 167 -4.84 -41.76 -13.69
N TRP A 168 -3.92 -42.73 -13.71
CA TRP A 168 -2.53 -42.49 -13.27
C TRP A 168 -1.73 -41.61 -14.24
N ALA A 169 -2.00 -41.68 -15.54
CA ALA A 169 -1.44 -40.76 -16.53
C ALA A 169 -1.96 -39.34 -16.29
N ASP A 170 -3.27 -39.16 -16.08
CA ASP A 170 -3.86 -37.83 -15.80
C ASP A 170 -3.35 -37.24 -14.48
N SER A 171 -3.17 -38.08 -13.46
CA SER A 171 -2.58 -37.67 -12.18
C SER A 171 -1.14 -37.22 -12.34
N TRP A 172 -0.36 -37.89 -13.21
CA TRP A 172 1.01 -37.49 -13.54
C TRP A 172 1.04 -36.12 -14.21
N GLU A 173 0.23 -35.92 -15.26
CA GLU A 173 0.18 -34.64 -15.96
C GLU A 173 -0.21 -33.48 -15.05
N HIS A 174 -1.14 -33.72 -14.12
CA HIS A 174 -1.48 -32.72 -13.12
C HIS A 174 -0.30 -32.43 -12.19
N TRP A 175 0.30 -33.46 -11.59
CA TRP A 175 1.43 -33.29 -10.68
C TRP A 175 2.63 -32.59 -11.35
N GLN A 176 3.00 -33.01 -12.57
CA GLN A 176 4.08 -32.42 -13.36
C GLN A 176 3.83 -30.95 -13.64
N HIS A 177 2.62 -30.58 -14.05
CA HIS A 177 2.28 -29.22 -14.40
C HIS A 177 2.45 -28.25 -13.22
N TYR A 178 2.03 -28.64 -12.01
CA TYR A 178 2.26 -27.85 -10.80
C TYR A 178 3.73 -27.86 -10.37
N TYR A 179 4.41 -29.01 -10.46
CA TYR A 179 5.83 -29.11 -10.11
C TYR A 179 6.68 -28.20 -11.01
N ALA A 180 6.49 -28.25 -12.32
CA ALA A 180 7.26 -27.49 -13.30
C ALA A 180 7.10 -25.98 -13.10
N GLN A 181 5.87 -25.50 -12.93
CA GLN A 181 5.59 -24.08 -12.68
C GLN A 181 6.10 -23.62 -11.31
N ALA A 182 5.89 -24.40 -10.25
CA ALA A 182 6.42 -24.05 -8.93
C ALA A 182 7.96 -24.02 -8.92
N TYR A 183 8.61 -24.96 -9.60
CA TYR A 183 10.07 -24.98 -9.73
C TYR A 183 10.56 -23.77 -10.54
N TYR A 184 9.91 -23.43 -11.67
CA TYR A 184 10.24 -22.25 -12.47
C TYR A 184 10.09 -20.96 -11.65
N LEU A 185 8.91 -20.73 -11.07
CA LEU A 185 8.59 -19.51 -10.33
C LEU A 185 9.44 -19.39 -9.05
N GLY A 186 9.64 -20.48 -8.30
CA GLY A 186 10.53 -20.47 -7.13
C GLY A 186 11.98 -20.23 -7.49
N SER A 187 12.48 -20.79 -8.60
CA SER A 187 13.87 -20.60 -9.02
C SER A 187 14.16 -19.18 -9.55
N ASN A 188 13.22 -18.57 -10.28
CA ASN A 188 13.45 -17.30 -10.97
C ASN A 188 12.89 -16.08 -10.22
N HIS A 189 11.83 -16.27 -9.43
CA HIS A 189 11.02 -15.18 -8.87
C HIS A 189 10.67 -15.38 -7.39
N ASP A 190 11.30 -16.33 -6.70
CA ASP A 190 11.12 -16.56 -5.25
C ASP A 190 9.65 -16.74 -4.80
N VAL A 191 8.80 -17.28 -5.67
CA VAL A 191 7.38 -17.48 -5.36
C VAL A 191 7.20 -18.62 -4.35
N GLU A 192 6.46 -18.32 -3.28
CA GLU A 192 6.15 -19.24 -2.18
C GLU A 192 4.66 -19.61 -2.10
N ARG A 193 3.78 -18.76 -2.65
CA ARG A 193 2.33 -18.86 -2.50
C ARG A 193 1.64 -19.33 -3.77
N TYR A 194 0.78 -20.34 -3.62
CA TYR A 194 0.13 -21.02 -4.72
C TYR A 194 -1.33 -21.35 -4.40
N SER A 195 -2.18 -21.35 -5.43
CA SER A 195 -3.53 -21.90 -5.37
C SER A 195 -3.88 -22.66 -6.66
N MET A 196 -4.81 -23.61 -6.56
CA MET A 196 -5.11 -24.59 -7.62
C MET A 196 -6.41 -24.31 -8.38
N TYR A 197 -7.43 -23.76 -7.72
CA TYR A 197 -8.79 -23.69 -8.26
C TYR A 197 -9.54 -22.48 -7.71
N ASN A 198 -10.32 -21.81 -8.55
CA ASN A 198 -11.13 -20.66 -8.14
C ASN A 198 -12.59 -21.08 -7.98
N GLU A 199 -13.18 -20.85 -6.81
CA GLU A 199 -14.61 -20.99 -6.54
C GLU A 199 -15.18 -22.35 -6.96
N PRO A 200 -14.63 -23.48 -6.46
CA PRO A 200 -15.02 -24.82 -6.89
C PRO A 200 -16.49 -25.17 -6.55
N ASP A 201 -17.05 -24.47 -5.57
CA ASP A 201 -18.41 -24.57 -5.03
C ASP A 201 -19.47 -23.82 -5.86
N GLN A 202 -19.07 -22.99 -6.83
CA GLN A 202 -20.07 -22.38 -7.72
C GLN A 202 -20.76 -23.44 -8.56
N GLY A 203 -22.08 -23.33 -8.71
CA GLY A 203 -22.91 -24.28 -9.49
C GLY A 203 -22.65 -24.27 -11.01
N SER A 204 -21.77 -23.39 -11.50
CA SER A 204 -21.25 -23.40 -12.88
C SER A 204 -20.06 -24.36 -13.06
N GLN A 205 -19.50 -24.88 -11.97
CA GLN A 205 -18.39 -25.84 -11.96
C GLN A 205 -18.93 -27.27 -11.90
N ASP A 206 -18.31 -28.18 -12.65
CA ASP A 206 -18.68 -29.61 -12.69
C ASP A 206 -17.82 -30.48 -11.75
N VAL A 207 -16.81 -29.89 -11.10
CA VAL A 207 -15.86 -30.63 -10.25
C VAL A 207 -16.57 -31.22 -9.01
N THR A 208 -16.36 -32.51 -8.74
CA THR A 208 -16.86 -33.16 -7.52
C THR A 208 -15.91 -32.89 -6.36
N GLN A 209 -16.38 -32.99 -5.11
CA GLN A 209 -15.52 -32.88 -3.93
C GLN A 209 -14.38 -33.92 -3.93
N GLU A 210 -14.65 -35.16 -4.37
CA GLU A 210 -13.63 -36.22 -4.48
C GLU A 210 -12.55 -35.87 -5.52
N ASP A 211 -12.94 -35.40 -6.71
CA ASP A 211 -12.00 -34.98 -7.76
C ASP A 211 -11.21 -33.74 -7.34
N TYR A 212 -11.87 -32.75 -6.73
CA TYR A 212 -11.22 -31.56 -6.19
C TYR A 212 -10.14 -31.92 -5.17
N LEU A 213 -10.47 -32.77 -4.19
CA LEU A 213 -9.55 -33.18 -3.13
C LEU A 213 -8.33 -33.91 -3.71
N LEU A 214 -8.54 -34.85 -4.63
CA LEU A 214 -7.44 -35.58 -5.27
C LEU A 214 -6.49 -34.64 -6.03
N ARG A 215 -7.05 -33.68 -6.78
CA ARG A 215 -6.26 -32.66 -7.49
C ARG A 215 -5.47 -31.80 -6.50
N LEU A 216 -6.11 -31.33 -5.43
CA LEU A 216 -5.45 -30.49 -4.43
C LEU A 216 -4.30 -31.23 -3.74
N GLN A 217 -4.47 -32.51 -3.44
CA GLN A 217 -3.41 -33.35 -2.88
C GLN A 217 -2.23 -33.53 -3.84
N LEU A 218 -2.50 -33.73 -5.13
CA LEU A 218 -1.46 -33.84 -6.16
C LEU A 218 -0.72 -32.50 -6.35
N ALA A 219 -1.45 -31.38 -6.45
CA ALA A 219 -0.88 -30.05 -6.61
C ALA A 219 -0.04 -29.65 -5.39
N SER A 220 -0.54 -29.87 -4.17
CA SER A 220 0.16 -29.53 -2.94
C SER A 220 1.45 -30.35 -2.77
N ASP A 221 1.43 -31.66 -3.06
CA ASP A 221 2.66 -32.48 -3.07
C ASP A 221 3.67 -32.02 -4.12
N ALA A 222 3.19 -31.65 -5.31
CA ALA A 222 4.03 -31.14 -6.40
C ALA A 222 4.73 -29.83 -6.03
N ILE A 223 3.98 -28.85 -5.49
CA ILE A 223 4.49 -27.53 -5.09
C ILE A 223 5.51 -27.68 -3.95
N GLN A 224 5.17 -28.42 -2.89
CA GLN A 224 6.09 -28.66 -1.77
C GLN A 224 7.37 -29.39 -2.22
N SER A 225 7.24 -30.36 -3.13
CA SER A 225 8.40 -31.04 -3.71
C SER A 225 9.26 -30.09 -4.53
N ALA A 226 8.65 -29.25 -5.36
CA ALA A 226 9.35 -28.30 -6.21
C ALA A 226 10.13 -27.27 -5.41
N LEU A 227 9.53 -26.63 -4.40
CA LEU A 227 10.23 -25.64 -3.58
C LEU A 227 11.35 -26.27 -2.72
N ALA A 228 11.14 -27.48 -2.19
CA ALA A 228 12.21 -28.20 -1.51
C ALA A 228 13.41 -28.49 -2.44
N ASP A 229 13.12 -28.81 -3.71
CA ASP A 229 14.16 -29.08 -4.70
C ASP A 229 14.81 -27.78 -5.21
N VAL A 230 14.08 -26.66 -5.31
CA VAL A 230 14.64 -25.32 -5.55
C VAL A 230 15.59 -24.92 -4.41
N ASN A 231 15.20 -25.11 -3.16
CA ASN A 231 16.05 -24.81 -2.01
C ASN A 231 17.35 -25.62 -2.06
N ARG A 232 17.25 -26.91 -2.41
CA ARG A 232 18.41 -27.79 -2.57
C ARG A 232 19.32 -27.35 -3.73
N ASP A 233 18.73 -27.01 -4.89
CA ASP A 233 19.48 -26.81 -6.13
C ASP A 233 20.04 -25.38 -6.26
N PHE A 234 19.38 -24.40 -5.65
CA PHE A 234 19.76 -22.98 -5.72
C PHE A 234 20.20 -22.38 -4.38
N GLY A 235 20.16 -23.14 -3.28
CA GLY A 235 20.55 -22.66 -1.94
C GLY A 235 19.59 -21.64 -1.33
N LYS A 236 18.31 -21.69 -1.72
CA LYS A 236 17.23 -20.84 -1.21
C LYS A 236 16.59 -21.42 0.06
N ASN A 237 15.68 -20.66 0.68
CA ASN A 237 14.91 -21.08 1.85
C ASN A 237 13.41 -20.78 1.69
N LEU A 238 12.86 -21.12 0.52
CA LEU A 238 11.46 -20.92 0.19
C LEU A 238 10.55 -21.88 0.97
N GLN A 239 9.43 -21.39 1.49
CA GLN A 239 8.41 -22.18 2.17
C GLN A 239 7.14 -22.24 1.32
N ALA A 240 6.60 -23.44 1.13
CA ALA A 240 5.35 -23.59 0.38
C ALA A 240 4.19 -23.07 1.22
N ASN A 241 3.38 -22.18 0.66
CA ASN A 241 2.11 -21.76 1.22
C ASN A 241 1.00 -22.01 0.18
N ILE A 242 0.11 -22.95 0.49
CA ILE A 242 -0.98 -23.37 -0.40
C ILE A 242 -2.29 -22.81 0.14
N LEU A 243 -2.97 -22.02 -0.70
CA LEU A 243 -4.26 -21.40 -0.41
C LEU A 243 -5.41 -22.21 -1.04
N ALA A 244 -6.31 -22.72 -0.20
CA ALA A 244 -7.52 -23.46 -0.59
C ALA A 244 -8.56 -23.44 0.55
N PRO A 245 -9.86 -23.70 0.32
CA PRO A 245 -10.46 -24.18 -0.92
C PRO A 245 -10.72 -23.11 -1.99
N ILE A 246 -10.67 -21.83 -1.62
CA ILE A 246 -11.08 -20.68 -2.44
C ILE A 246 -12.57 -20.77 -2.80
N THR A 247 -13.43 -20.93 -1.79
CA THR A 247 -14.90 -20.97 -1.98
C THR A 247 -15.50 -19.61 -2.30
N ALA A 248 -16.63 -19.59 -3.00
CA ALA A 248 -17.47 -18.43 -3.25
C ALA A 248 -18.51 -18.24 -2.14
N GLY A 249 -18.14 -17.55 -1.07
CA GLY A 249 -19.02 -17.31 0.07
C GLY A 249 -18.28 -17.34 1.39
N GLY A 250 -18.95 -16.85 2.44
CA GLY A 250 -18.42 -16.79 3.81
C GLY A 250 -18.66 -18.08 4.61
N ALA A 251 -19.00 -17.93 5.89
CA ALA A 251 -19.09 -19.01 6.87
C ALA A 251 -19.89 -20.25 6.46
N ASN A 252 -20.94 -20.08 5.65
CA ASN A 252 -21.81 -21.20 5.31
C ASN A 252 -21.13 -22.26 4.43
N GLU A 253 -20.08 -21.91 3.68
CA GLU A 253 -19.40 -22.86 2.79
C GLU A 253 -18.44 -23.79 3.55
N TYR A 254 -18.26 -23.58 4.85
CA TYR A 254 -17.44 -24.43 5.70
C TYR A 254 -18.11 -25.78 5.97
N PHE A 255 -19.44 -25.82 6.15
CA PHE A 255 -20.19 -27.02 6.55
C PHE A 255 -21.17 -27.52 5.50
N ALA A 256 -21.65 -28.75 5.72
CA ALA A 256 -22.72 -29.33 4.92
C ALA A 256 -23.98 -28.46 4.99
N ARG A 257 -24.59 -28.20 3.84
CA ARG A 257 -25.80 -27.38 3.74
C ARG A 257 -26.67 -27.82 2.57
N THR A 258 -27.98 -27.58 2.70
CA THR A 258 -28.99 -27.97 1.69
C THR A 258 -29.87 -26.78 1.30
N ASP A 259 -29.46 -25.56 1.63
CA ASP A 259 -30.20 -24.31 1.41
C ASP A 259 -29.62 -23.46 0.27
N ASN A 260 -28.64 -23.99 -0.46
CA ASN A 260 -28.08 -23.46 -1.70
C ASN A 260 -28.51 -24.33 -2.90
N SER A 261 -28.00 -24.01 -4.09
CA SER A 261 -28.27 -24.76 -5.33
C SER A 261 -27.18 -25.77 -5.69
N ASP A 262 -26.02 -25.68 -5.05
CA ASP A 262 -25.02 -26.75 -5.13
C ASP A 262 -25.51 -27.91 -4.26
N THR A 263 -25.42 -29.14 -4.76
CA THR A 263 -25.79 -30.34 -3.99
C THR A 263 -24.56 -31.16 -3.63
N ARG A 264 -23.37 -30.72 -4.05
CA ARG A 264 -22.10 -31.41 -3.78
C ARG A 264 -21.69 -31.29 -2.31
N ASP A 265 -22.21 -30.29 -1.61
CA ASP A 265 -21.99 -29.98 -0.20
C ASP A 265 -23.19 -30.34 0.71
N ASP A 266 -24.14 -31.15 0.22
CA ASP A 266 -25.29 -31.61 1.03
C ASP A 266 -24.86 -32.48 2.24
N GLU A 267 -23.72 -33.18 2.14
CA GLU A 267 -23.23 -34.12 3.16
C GLU A 267 -21.98 -33.64 3.90
N GLN A 268 -21.16 -32.80 3.29
CA GLN A 268 -19.91 -32.26 3.84
C GLN A 268 -19.61 -30.91 3.20
N GLY A 269 -19.21 -29.92 3.99
CA GLY A 269 -18.84 -28.61 3.47
C GLY A 269 -17.48 -28.61 2.78
N TRP A 270 -17.24 -27.65 1.88
CA TRP A 270 -15.97 -27.52 1.17
C TRP A 270 -14.82 -27.16 2.12
N GLY A 271 -15.09 -26.35 3.14
CA GLY A 271 -14.10 -26.01 4.15
C GLY A 271 -13.75 -27.20 5.05
N GLU A 272 -14.77 -27.87 5.59
CA GLU A 272 -14.63 -29.09 6.39
C GLU A 272 -13.86 -30.19 5.62
N LEU A 273 -14.13 -30.36 4.32
CA LEU A 273 -13.44 -31.32 3.46
C LEU A 273 -11.92 -31.10 3.45
N VAL A 274 -11.49 -29.86 3.23
CA VAL A 274 -10.06 -29.52 3.12
C VAL A 274 -9.37 -29.62 4.47
N ILE A 275 -9.96 -29.05 5.53
CA ILE A 275 -9.36 -29.09 6.86
C ILE A 275 -9.26 -30.52 7.39
N ASN A 276 -10.29 -31.35 7.23
CA ASN A 276 -10.24 -32.75 7.69
C ASN A 276 -9.24 -33.63 6.94
N ASN A 277 -8.70 -33.15 5.82
CA ASN A 277 -7.66 -33.82 5.04
C ASN A 277 -6.29 -33.14 5.12
N LEU A 278 -6.06 -32.26 6.11
CA LEU A 278 -4.83 -31.47 6.24
C LEU A 278 -3.55 -32.30 6.13
N ASN A 279 -3.52 -33.51 6.69
CA ASN A 279 -2.34 -34.39 6.66
C ASN A 279 -2.52 -35.61 5.75
N THR A 280 -3.52 -35.64 4.87
CA THR A 280 -3.77 -36.79 3.98
C THR A 280 -3.20 -36.51 2.60
N ASN A 281 -2.23 -37.32 2.16
CA ASN A 281 -1.62 -37.19 0.84
C ASN A 281 -2.48 -37.82 -0.29
N PHE A 282 -2.06 -37.65 -1.54
CA PHE A 282 -2.78 -38.15 -2.73
C PHE A 282 -2.90 -39.69 -2.82
N LEU A 283 -2.20 -40.44 -1.95
CA LEU A 283 -2.34 -41.90 -1.81
C LEU A 283 -3.37 -42.28 -0.74
N GLY A 284 -4.04 -41.31 -0.11
CA GLY A 284 -4.95 -41.52 1.01
C GLY A 284 -4.23 -41.86 2.32
N GLN A 285 -2.94 -41.56 2.43
CA GLN A 285 -2.13 -41.85 3.62
C GLN A 285 -2.02 -40.61 4.50
N VAL A 286 -2.19 -40.79 5.81
CA VAL A 286 -1.96 -39.73 6.80
C VAL A 286 -0.45 -39.61 7.06
N ASP A 287 0.12 -38.45 6.76
CA ASP A 287 1.51 -38.08 7.00
C ASP A 287 1.58 -36.72 7.70
N PRO A 288 1.99 -36.65 8.98
CA PRO A 288 2.05 -35.38 9.71
C PRO A 288 3.12 -34.40 9.19
N ASN A 289 4.00 -34.83 8.27
CA ASN A 289 4.97 -33.96 7.61
C ASN A 289 4.45 -33.40 6.27
N PHE A 290 3.25 -33.83 5.86
CA PHE A 290 2.55 -33.28 4.72
C PHE A 290 1.44 -32.36 5.21
N GLN A 291 1.33 -31.20 4.59
CA GLN A 291 0.28 -30.24 4.87
C GLN A 291 -0.43 -29.87 3.56
N LEU A 292 -1.71 -30.22 3.45
CA LEU A 292 -2.52 -30.04 2.25
C LEU A 292 -2.66 -28.55 1.90
N VAL A 293 -2.98 -27.74 2.92
CA VAL A 293 -3.16 -26.29 2.84
C VAL A 293 -2.45 -25.59 3.99
N HIS A 294 -1.91 -24.40 3.73
CA HIS A 294 -1.24 -23.56 4.73
C HIS A 294 -2.10 -22.35 5.11
N THR A 295 -2.97 -21.92 4.20
CA THR A 295 -3.93 -20.87 4.43
C THR A 295 -5.31 -21.31 3.94
N TYR A 296 -6.28 -21.34 4.85
CA TYR A 296 -7.68 -21.47 4.48
C TYR A 296 -8.10 -20.21 3.72
N ALA A 297 -8.52 -20.39 2.48
CA ALA A 297 -8.86 -19.28 1.60
C ALA A 297 -10.31 -19.33 1.13
N TYR A 298 -10.98 -18.18 1.09
CA TYR A 298 -12.31 -18.01 0.55
C TYR A 298 -12.48 -16.65 -0.14
N GLN A 299 -13.67 -16.38 -0.65
CA GLN A 299 -14.05 -15.13 -1.30
C GLN A 299 -15.39 -14.65 -0.77
N GLN A 300 -15.54 -13.33 -0.59
CA GLN A 300 -16.78 -12.78 -0.04
C GLN A 300 -17.07 -11.39 -0.64
N TYR A 301 -18.36 -11.09 -0.81
CA TYR A 301 -18.86 -9.85 -1.39
C TYR A 301 -20.23 -9.50 -0.80
N ASN A 302 -20.71 -8.27 -1.04
CA ASN A 302 -22.10 -7.86 -0.80
C ASN A 302 -22.52 -7.88 0.68
N GLN A 303 -21.57 -7.63 1.59
CA GLN A 303 -21.79 -7.62 3.03
C GLN A 303 -21.20 -6.36 3.68
N ASP A 304 -21.51 -6.12 4.95
CA ASP A 304 -20.86 -5.08 5.78
C ASP A 304 -19.66 -5.63 6.53
N GLY A 305 -18.81 -4.74 7.06
CA GLY A 305 -17.59 -5.15 7.76
C GLY A 305 -17.84 -6.01 8.99
N ARG A 306 -18.98 -5.82 9.67
CA ARG A 306 -19.37 -6.67 10.79
C ARG A 306 -19.60 -8.11 10.34
N ARG A 307 -20.31 -8.30 9.22
CA ARG A 307 -20.57 -9.63 8.69
C ARG A 307 -19.31 -10.32 8.18
N TYR A 308 -18.39 -9.59 7.54
CA TYR A 308 -17.08 -10.13 7.16
C TYR A 308 -16.31 -10.64 8.39
N ALA A 309 -16.25 -9.85 9.46
CA ALA A 309 -15.58 -10.23 10.71
C ALA A 309 -16.26 -11.45 11.36
N ASP A 310 -17.59 -11.44 11.49
CA ASP A 310 -18.34 -12.56 12.08
C ASP A 310 -18.15 -13.87 11.28
N ASP A 311 -18.11 -13.79 9.94
CA ASP A 311 -17.88 -14.95 9.08
C ASP A 311 -16.45 -15.49 9.21
N LEU A 312 -15.43 -14.63 9.26
CA LEU A 312 -14.04 -15.03 9.47
C LEU A 312 -13.84 -15.68 10.85
N ALA A 313 -14.39 -15.06 11.91
CA ALA A 313 -14.31 -15.58 13.28
C ALA A 313 -14.91 -16.99 13.38
N PHE A 314 -16.03 -17.22 12.70
CA PHE A 314 -16.67 -18.52 12.63
C PHE A 314 -15.76 -19.55 11.95
N ILE A 315 -15.24 -19.24 10.77
CA ILE A 315 -14.35 -20.15 10.02
C ILE A 315 -13.10 -20.49 10.83
N GLN A 316 -12.46 -19.51 11.46
CA GLN A 316 -11.29 -19.70 12.33
C GLN A 316 -11.60 -20.67 13.48
N GLN A 317 -12.73 -20.48 14.15
CA GLN A 317 -13.15 -21.32 15.26
C GLN A 317 -13.40 -22.77 14.83
N GLU A 318 -14.04 -22.98 13.68
CA GLU A 318 -14.39 -24.31 13.20
C GLU A 318 -13.18 -25.06 12.63
N ALA A 319 -12.30 -24.38 11.90
CA ALA A 319 -11.01 -24.95 11.48
C ALA A 319 -10.17 -25.40 12.69
N ALA A 320 -10.08 -24.56 13.73
CA ALA A 320 -9.37 -24.92 14.95
C ALA A 320 -10.01 -26.13 15.68
N ASN A 321 -11.34 -26.20 15.69
CA ASN A 321 -12.07 -27.34 16.27
C ASN A 321 -11.76 -28.64 15.51
N ASP A 322 -11.84 -28.61 14.18
CA ASP A 322 -11.62 -29.79 13.34
C ASP A 322 -10.17 -30.29 13.43
N ILE A 323 -9.19 -29.38 13.42
CA ILE A 323 -7.77 -29.72 13.62
C ILE A 323 -7.58 -30.43 14.96
N ALA A 324 -8.16 -29.90 16.04
CA ALA A 324 -8.03 -30.47 17.37
C ALA A 324 -8.74 -31.82 17.51
N VAL A 325 -9.98 -31.95 17.00
CA VAL A 325 -10.79 -33.16 17.12
C VAL A 325 -10.21 -34.32 16.30
N ASN A 326 -9.67 -34.02 15.11
CA ASN A 326 -9.09 -35.01 14.23
C ASN A 326 -7.59 -35.27 14.47
N ASN A 327 -6.99 -34.59 15.47
CA ASN A 327 -5.58 -34.72 15.83
C ASN A 327 -4.65 -34.47 14.62
N LEU A 328 -4.94 -33.39 13.89
CA LEU A 328 -4.16 -32.95 12.74
C LEU A 328 -2.98 -32.09 13.20
N SER A 329 -1.96 -31.98 12.34
CA SER A 329 -0.72 -31.23 12.58
C SER A 329 -0.55 -30.15 11.50
N GLY A 330 -0.01 -29.00 11.90
CA GLY A 330 0.17 -27.85 11.02
C GLY A 330 -0.59 -26.62 11.52
N GLU A 331 -0.03 -25.44 11.28
CA GLU A 331 -0.71 -24.17 11.49
C GLU A 331 -1.41 -23.77 10.19
N VAL A 332 -2.61 -23.20 10.31
CA VAL A 332 -3.43 -22.77 9.17
C VAL A 332 -3.75 -21.30 9.35
N GLY A 333 -3.28 -20.47 8.42
CA GLY A 333 -3.71 -19.07 8.30
C GLY A 333 -5.07 -18.95 7.61
N PHE A 334 -5.63 -17.75 7.55
CA PHE A 334 -6.95 -17.46 7.01
C PHE A 334 -6.90 -16.23 6.12
N GLY A 335 -7.35 -16.38 4.87
CA GLY A 335 -7.28 -15.29 3.91
C GLY A 335 -8.49 -15.17 2.98
N LEU A 336 -8.73 -13.95 2.53
CA LEU A 336 -9.70 -13.66 1.48
C LEU A 336 -8.95 -13.40 0.19
N THR A 337 -8.99 -14.36 -0.73
CA THR A 337 -8.32 -14.26 -2.04
C THR A 337 -9.06 -13.35 -3.03
N GLU A 338 -10.29 -13.00 -2.69
CA GLU A 338 -11.05 -11.91 -3.27
C GLU A 338 -12.03 -11.36 -2.23
N PHE A 339 -12.03 -10.04 -2.06
CA PHE A 339 -13.12 -9.32 -1.39
C PHE A 339 -13.35 -7.96 -2.02
N ASN A 340 -14.58 -7.44 -1.92
CA ASN A 340 -14.94 -6.05 -2.21
C ASN A 340 -16.32 -5.72 -1.62
N VAL A 341 -16.76 -4.47 -1.72
CA VAL A 341 -18.10 -4.01 -1.33
C VAL A 341 -19.18 -4.80 -2.07
N HIS A 342 -19.07 -4.89 -3.39
CA HIS A 342 -19.98 -5.68 -4.24
C HIS A 342 -19.21 -6.50 -5.26
N SER A 343 -19.79 -7.62 -5.68
CA SER A 343 -19.27 -8.40 -6.80
C SER A 343 -19.50 -7.66 -8.13
N ASN A 344 -18.80 -8.07 -9.20
CA ASN A 344 -18.94 -7.47 -10.53
C ASN A 344 -20.41 -7.40 -10.99
N GLY A 345 -21.11 -8.54 -10.91
CA GLY A 345 -22.51 -8.65 -11.34
C GLY A 345 -23.46 -7.77 -10.51
N VAL A 346 -23.17 -7.52 -9.23
CA VAL A 346 -24.00 -6.60 -8.44
C VAL A 346 -23.74 -5.15 -8.82
N PHE A 347 -22.49 -4.76 -9.10
CA PHE A 347 -22.22 -3.41 -9.60
C PHE A 347 -22.77 -3.15 -11.01
N GLU A 348 -22.90 -4.17 -11.88
CA GLU A 348 -23.46 -4.03 -13.23
C GLU A 348 -24.85 -3.36 -13.23
N ASP A 349 -25.69 -3.69 -12.25
CA ASP A 349 -27.06 -3.16 -12.12
C ASP A 349 -27.14 -1.85 -11.31
N ARG A 350 -26.00 -1.28 -10.91
CA ARG A 350 -25.91 -0.11 -10.03
C ARG A 350 -25.40 1.14 -10.74
N THR A 351 -25.76 2.29 -10.16
CA THR A 351 -25.34 3.62 -10.60
C THR A 351 -24.23 4.22 -9.74
N ASP A 352 -23.97 3.63 -8.57
CA ASP A 352 -22.86 3.99 -7.70
C ASP A 352 -21.68 3.03 -7.92
N ASP A 353 -20.49 3.48 -7.53
CA ASP A 353 -19.21 2.80 -7.70
C ASP A 353 -18.27 3.05 -6.51
N LEU A 354 -17.00 2.66 -6.67
CA LEU A 354 -15.96 2.85 -5.69
C LEU A 354 -15.48 4.30 -5.50
N ASN A 355 -16.04 5.27 -6.23
CA ASN A 355 -15.88 6.71 -5.99
C ASN A 355 -17.05 7.30 -5.18
N THR A 356 -18.13 6.54 -4.99
CA THR A 356 -19.29 7.01 -4.23
C THR A 356 -19.00 6.96 -2.71
N PRO A 357 -19.30 8.02 -1.93
CA PRO A 357 -19.02 8.09 -0.48
C PRO A 357 -19.42 6.87 0.33
N SER A 358 -20.70 6.47 0.25
CA SER A 358 -21.20 5.27 0.92
C SER A 358 -20.51 3.94 0.53
N ARG A 359 -19.72 3.90 -0.55
CA ARG A 359 -19.02 2.68 -1.02
C ARG A 359 -17.59 2.63 -0.52
N TYR A 360 -16.81 3.70 -0.65
CA TYR A 360 -15.44 3.69 -0.11
C TYR A 360 -15.43 3.71 1.43
N ALA A 361 -16.42 4.35 2.08
CA ALA A 361 -16.57 4.24 3.54
C ALA A 361 -16.88 2.80 3.98
N ARG A 362 -17.75 2.10 3.24
CA ARG A 362 -18.05 0.69 3.46
C ARG A 362 -16.82 -0.20 3.26
N LEU A 363 -15.98 0.09 2.26
CA LEU A 363 -14.72 -0.63 2.08
C LEU A 363 -13.81 -0.45 3.32
N GLY A 364 -13.70 0.77 3.85
CA GLY A 364 -12.98 1.03 5.10
C GLY A 364 -13.52 0.22 6.28
N GLY A 365 -14.85 0.13 6.43
CA GLY A 365 -15.48 -0.70 7.46
C GLY A 365 -15.19 -2.21 7.30
N ILE A 366 -15.19 -2.71 6.06
CA ILE A 366 -14.84 -4.12 5.75
C ILE A 366 -13.39 -4.41 6.13
N ILE A 367 -12.46 -3.57 5.69
CA ILE A 367 -11.03 -3.70 5.97
C ILE A 367 -10.76 -3.67 7.48
N THR A 368 -11.41 -2.76 8.19
CA THR A 368 -11.28 -2.62 9.65
C THR A 368 -11.80 -3.86 10.37
N GLY A 369 -12.98 -4.37 9.97
CA GLY A 369 -13.56 -5.59 10.54
C GLY A 369 -12.69 -6.83 10.34
N LEU A 370 -12.16 -7.02 9.13
CA LEU A 370 -11.26 -8.14 8.81
C LEU A 370 -9.92 -8.06 9.56
N THR A 371 -9.37 -6.85 9.68
CA THR A 371 -8.12 -6.60 10.42
C THR A 371 -8.30 -6.89 11.90
N ASN A 372 -9.37 -6.41 12.53
CA ASN A 372 -9.66 -6.69 13.95
C ASN A 372 -9.93 -8.19 14.22
N GLN A 373 -10.34 -8.93 13.20
CA GLN A 373 -10.48 -10.38 13.25
C GLN A 373 -9.22 -11.15 12.82
N GLN A 374 -8.09 -10.44 12.63
CA GLN A 374 -6.77 -11.00 12.38
C GLN A 374 -6.74 -11.89 11.14
N ALA A 375 -7.27 -11.39 10.01
CA ALA A 375 -7.06 -12.03 8.72
C ALA A 375 -5.57 -12.02 8.34
N ASP A 376 -5.02 -13.15 7.90
CA ASP A 376 -3.60 -13.28 7.56
C ASP A 376 -3.27 -12.70 6.17
N GLU A 377 -4.15 -12.95 5.18
CA GLU A 377 -3.98 -12.49 3.80
C GLU A 377 -5.27 -11.89 3.23
N LEU A 378 -5.20 -10.69 2.67
CA LEU A 378 -6.34 -9.99 2.08
C LEU A 378 -6.02 -9.55 0.64
N TYR A 379 -6.87 -9.93 -0.33
CA TYR A 379 -6.73 -9.52 -1.72
C TYR A 379 -7.97 -8.77 -2.20
N LEU A 380 -7.82 -7.45 -2.40
CA LEU A 380 -8.91 -6.60 -2.88
C LEU A 380 -9.14 -6.87 -4.37
N PHE A 381 -10.36 -7.30 -4.70
CA PHE A 381 -10.77 -7.53 -6.08
C PHE A 381 -11.46 -6.27 -6.62
N LYS A 382 -10.88 -5.48 -7.52
CA LYS A 382 -9.65 -5.77 -8.29
C LYS A 382 -8.86 -4.50 -8.63
N PHE A 383 -7.62 -4.70 -9.08
CA PHE A 383 -6.71 -3.62 -9.49
C PHE A 383 -7.39 -2.66 -10.47
N ASP A 384 -7.86 -3.14 -11.62
CA ASP A 384 -8.44 -2.29 -12.67
C ASP A 384 -9.79 -2.77 -13.21
N SER A 385 -10.57 -1.80 -13.69
CA SER A 385 -11.76 -2.02 -14.52
C SER A 385 -11.55 -1.46 -15.93
N ASN A 386 -12.38 -1.91 -16.88
CA ASN A 386 -12.25 -1.50 -18.28
C ASN A 386 -12.78 -0.08 -18.49
N ALA A 387 -12.00 0.74 -19.18
CA ALA A 387 -12.35 2.10 -19.58
C ALA A 387 -13.64 2.24 -20.42
N GLU A 388 -13.98 1.24 -21.24
CA GLU A 388 -15.08 1.34 -22.21
C GLU A 388 -16.46 0.92 -21.67
N ASP A 389 -16.53 0.41 -20.43
CA ASP A 389 -17.80 0.13 -19.77
C ASP A 389 -18.42 1.46 -19.32
N SER A 390 -19.19 2.05 -20.23
CA SER A 390 -19.78 3.40 -20.13
C SER A 390 -20.04 3.84 -18.67
N PHE A 391 -19.15 4.73 -18.20
CA PHE A 391 -19.25 5.65 -17.06
C PHE A 391 -18.70 5.30 -15.66
N LEU A 392 -18.28 4.09 -15.27
CA LEU A 392 -17.82 3.89 -13.87
C LEU A 392 -16.73 2.83 -13.66
N GLN A 393 -15.83 3.14 -12.71
CA GLN A 393 -14.93 2.20 -12.02
C GLN A 393 -15.72 1.32 -11.06
N LYS A 394 -16.59 0.47 -11.61
CA LYS A 394 -17.62 -0.24 -10.84
C LYS A 394 -17.03 -0.99 -9.65
N ASN A 395 -16.07 -1.89 -9.89
CA ASN A 395 -15.37 -2.66 -8.86
C ASN A 395 -13.84 -2.58 -8.94
N GLY A 396 -13.29 -1.84 -9.90
CA GLY A 396 -11.85 -1.60 -10.01
C GLY A 396 -11.43 -0.37 -9.21
N ILE A 397 -10.24 -0.40 -8.61
CA ILE A 397 -9.68 0.78 -7.93
C ILE A 397 -8.90 1.71 -8.87
N PHE A 398 -8.59 1.22 -10.08
CA PHE A 398 -8.01 1.96 -11.19
C PHE A 398 -8.81 1.74 -12.49
N THR A 399 -8.54 2.58 -13.49
CA THR A 399 -8.95 2.35 -14.88
C THR A 399 -7.72 2.38 -15.78
N ASN A 400 -7.66 1.48 -16.74
CA ASN A 400 -6.60 1.44 -17.75
C ASN A 400 -7.14 1.77 -19.16
N SER A 401 -6.24 2.23 -20.03
CA SER A 401 -6.53 2.43 -21.46
C SER A 401 -6.37 1.12 -22.24
N ARG A 402 -7.25 0.14 -21.98
CA ARG A 402 -7.13 -1.26 -22.45
C ARG A 402 -6.92 -1.43 -23.97
N PHE A 403 -7.34 -0.47 -24.81
CA PHE A 403 -7.25 -0.58 -26.26
C PHE A 403 -6.16 0.28 -26.89
N ASP A 404 -5.48 1.12 -26.11
CA ASP A 404 -4.38 1.95 -26.58
C ASP A 404 -3.09 1.57 -25.86
N ALA A 405 -2.15 1.01 -26.62
CA ALA A 405 -0.81 0.76 -26.11
C ALA A 405 -0.16 2.10 -25.66
N PRO A 406 0.49 2.13 -24.49
CA PRO A 406 0.98 0.99 -23.72
C PRO A 406 0.04 0.53 -22.58
N TYR A 407 -1.26 0.82 -22.63
CA TYR A 407 -2.27 0.37 -21.66
C TYR A 407 -2.15 1.02 -20.27
N ASN A 408 -1.82 2.30 -20.27
CA ASN A 408 -1.60 3.06 -19.06
C ASN A 408 -2.84 3.12 -18.16
N VAL A 409 -2.59 3.13 -16.86
CA VAL A 409 -3.51 3.53 -15.81
C VAL A 409 -3.60 5.06 -15.79
N GLY A 410 -4.83 5.58 -15.68
CA GLY A 410 -5.10 7.02 -15.66
C GLY A 410 -4.86 7.66 -14.31
N GLY A 411 -5.49 7.12 -13.26
CA GLY A 411 -5.41 7.62 -11.90
C GLY A 411 -6.29 6.79 -10.95
N ALA A 412 -6.29 7.16 -9.68
CA ALA A 412 -6.88 6.34 -8.63
C ALA A 412 -8.33 6.73 -8.31
N SER A 413 -9.13 5.73 -7.91
CA SER A 413 -10.45 5.93 -7.31
C SER A 413 -10.34 6.34 -5.83
N ALA A 414 -11.44 6.81 -5.24
CA ALA A 414 -11.49 7.04 -3.79
C ALA A 414 -11.21 5.76 -2.98
N ALA A 415 -11.71 4.60 -3.43
CA ALA A 415 -11.38 3.31 -2.80
C ALA A 415 -9.89 2.94 -2.90
N ALA A 416 -9.18 3.37 -3.95
CA ALA A 416 -7.72 3.22 -4.03
C ALA A 416 -7.02 4.05 -2.94
N GLY A 417 -7.54 5.25 -2.66
CA GLY A 417 -7.13 6.06 -1.51
C GLY A 417 -7.36 5.33 -0.19
N VAL A 418 -8.50 4.67 -0.02
CA VAL A 418 -8.78 3.86 1.20
C VAL A 418 -7.77 2.74 1.35
N LEU A 419 -7.43 2.04 0.26
CA LEU A 419 -6.38 1.02 0.28
C LEU A 419 -5.02 1.60 0.64
N LYS A 420 -4.64 2.76 0.08
CA LYS A 420 -3.39 3.46 0.41
C LYS A 420 -3.30 3.81 1.90
N LEU A 421 -4.39 4.33 2.48
CA LEU A 421 -4.45 4.61 3.91
C LEU A 421 -4.29 3.33 4.75
N PHE A 422 -4.93 2.25 4.33
CA PHE A 422 -4.85 0.97 5.03
C PHE A 422 -3.44 0.37 4.98
N THR A 423 -2.84 0.24 3.79
CA THR A 423 -1.51 -0.37 3.64
C THR A 423 -0.42 0.43 4.35
N LYS A 424 -0.54 1.77 4.43
CA LYS A 424 0.44 2.62 5.12
C LYS A 424 0.67 2.21 6.59
N GLY A 425 -0.38 1.77 7.28
CA GLY A 425 -0.32 1.41 8.70
C GLY A 425 -0.42 -0.08 9.02
N PHE A 426 -1.00 -0.90 8.14
CA PHE A 426 -1.47 -2.24 8.52
C PHE A 426 -0.85 -3.38 7.69
N VAL A 427 -0.01 -3.08 6.69
CA VAL A 427 0.63 -4.13 5.89
C VAL A 427 1.81 -4.77 6.62
N GLY A 428 1.95 -6.10 6.51
CA GLY A 428 3.16 -6.81 6.92
C GLY A 428 3.20 -7.18 8.40
N ALA A 429 2.09 -7.71 8.95
CA ALA A 429 2.05 -8.30 10.31
C ALA A 429 2.49 -7.33 11.42
N GLN A 430 1.96 -6.11 11.39
CA GLN A 430 2.20 -5.14 12.45
C GLN A 430 1.48 -5.55 13.74
N SER A 431 1.95 -5.09 14.89
CA SER A 431 1.26 -5.34 16.16
C SER A 431 -0.13 -4.71 16.12
N LEU A 432 -1.19 -5.50 16.29
CA LEU A 432 -2.57 -5.03 16.38
C LEU A 432 -2.91 -4.76 17.85
N LEU A 433 -3.44 -3.56 18.14
CA LEU A 433 -3.73 -3.11 19.49
C LEU A 433 -5.21 -3.22 19.85
N ASP A 434 -5.51 -3.40 21.13
CA ASP A 434 -6.89 -3.42 21.64
C ASP A 434 -7.52 -2.02 21.65
N GLU A 435 -8.82 -1.95 21.42
CA GLU A 435 -9.61 -0.75 21.63
C GLU A 435 -10.80 -1.03 22.54
N ALA A 436 -11.16 -0.05 23.38
CA ALA A 436 -12.30 -0.19 24.28
C ALA A 436 -13.62 -0.51 23.53
N THR A 437 -13.75 -0.12 22.26
CA THR A 437 -14.85 -0.55 21.38
C THR A 437 -14.48 -0.40 19.89
N HIS A 438 -14.40 -1.50 19.15
CA HIS A 438 -14.07 -1.50 17.72
C HIS A 438 -15.14 -0.92 16.79
N SER A 439 -16.42 -0.93 17.21
CA SER A 439 -17.54 -0.45 16.38
C SER A 439 -18.62 0.25 17.21
N ILE A 440 -18.91 1.52 16.89
CA ILE A 440 -19.97 2.31 17.55
C ILE A 440 -20.79 3.07 16.51
N ASN A 441 -22.05 2.66 16.34
CA ASN A 441 -23.06 3.36 15.54
C ASN A 441 -22.63 3.67 14.09
N ASN A 442 -22.02 2.73 13.35
CA ASN A 442 -21.43 2.95 12.00
C ASN A 442 -20.11 3.75 12.01
N LEU A 443 -19.30 3.54 13.05
CA LEU A 443 -17.89 3.95 13.09
C LEU A 443 -17.10 2.72 13.46
N ASP A 444 -16.22 2.29 12.57
CA ASP A 444 -15.31 1.16 12.80
C ASP A 444 -13.89 1.70 12.94
N VAL A 445 -13.14 1.18 13.92
CA VAL A 445 -11.75 1.58 14.19
C VAL A 445 -10.86 0.35 14.34
N ALA A 446 -9.63 0.43 13.82
CA ALA A 446 -8.54 -0.49 14.10
C ALA A 446 -7.25 0.30 14.32
N THR A 447 -6.35 -0.24 15.15
CA THR A 447 -5.09 0.40 15.53
C THR A 447 -3.94 -0.58 15.43
N SER A 448 -2.88 -0.18 14.75
CA SER A 448 -1.63 -0.92 14.70
C SER A 448 -0.47 -0.11 15.28
N TYR A 449 0.60 -0.82 15.63
CA TYR A 449 1.91 -0.25 15.90
C TYR A 449 2.93 -0.86 14.95
N ASN A 450 3.60 0.01 14.19
CA ASN A 450 4.72 -0.36 13.34
C ASN A 450 6.03 -0.04 14.06
N GLU A 451 6.72 -1.08 14.51
CA GLU A 451 7.98 -0.98 15.25
C GLU A 451 9.10 -0.36 14.40
N SER A 452 9.20 -0.74 13.13
CA SER A 452 10.26 -0.23 12.22
C SER A 452 10.14 1.27 11.95
N LYS A 453 8.94 1.84 12.06
CA LYS A 453 8.65 3.27 11.89
C LYS A 453 8.44 4.00 13.21
N ASP A 454 8.53 3.30 14.34
CA ASP A 454 8.14 3.78 15.68
C ASP A 454 6.85 4.61 15.70
N THR A 455 5.82 4.12 14.98
CA THR A 455 4.60 4.88 14.70
C THR A 455 3.35 4.02 14.93
N TYR A 456 2.37 4.58 15.64
CA TYR A 456 1.03 4.02 15.74
C TYR A 456 0.17 4.52 14.58
N TYR A 457 -0.71 3.67 14.08
CA TYR A 457 -1.66 4.01 13.03
C TYR A 457 -3.08 3.67 13.46
N VAL A 458 -4.00 4.63 13.35
CA VAL A 458 -5.42 4.43 13.64
C VAL A 458 -6.23 4.63 12.37
N LEU A 459 -6.84 3.56 11.85
CA LEU A 459 -7.77 3.64 10.73
C LEU A 459 -9.19 3.78 11.30
N SER A 460 -9.93 4.78 10.84
CA SER A 460 -11.31 5.04 11.28
C SER A 460 -12.23 5.21 10.07
N ALA A 461 -13.23 4.33 9.96
CA ALA A 461 -14.22 4.35 8.89
C ALA A 461 -15.57 4.84 9.43
N ASN A 462 -16.01 6.02 8.99
CA ASN A 462 -17.31 6.59 9.32
C ASN A 462 -18.30 6.30 8.19
N GLU A 463 -19.12 5.25 8.35
CA GLU A 463 -20.18 4.92 7.39
C GLU A 463 -21.47 5.75 7.60
N ALA A 464 -21.47 6.71 8.54
CA ALA A 464 -22.63 7.57 8.76
C ALA A 464 -22.67 8.76 7.78
N THR A 465 -23.88 9.17 7.39
CA THR A 465 -24.12 10.37 6.58
C THR A 465 -23.92 11.70 7.35
N GLN A 466 -23.30 11.66 8.52
CA GLN A 466 -23.04 12.82 9.38
C GLN A 466 -21.57 12.84 9.77
N SER A 467 -21.00 14.04 9.86
CA SER A 467 -19.67 14.25 10.44
C SER A 467 -19.63 13.77 11.88
N ARG A 468 -18.43 13.41 12.36
CA ARG A 468 -18.18 13.04 13.75
C ARG A 468 -17.05 13.87 14.36
N SER A 469 -17.34 14.48 15.49
CA SER A 469 -16.34 15.01 16.40
C SER A 469 -15.72 13.85 17.19
N LEU A 470 -14.49 13.48 16.85
CA LEU A 470 -13.74 12.41 17.48
C LEU A 470 -12.61 12.98 18.34
N THR A 471 -12.37 12.36 19.49
CA THR A 471 -11.18 12.57 20.31
C THR A 471 -10.44 11.24 20.43
N PHE A 472 -9.26 11.13 19.84
CA PHE A 472 -8.37 9.99 20.04
C PHE A 472 -7.59 10.18 21.35
N ASP A 473 -7.81 9.29 22.31
CA ASP A 473 -7.12 9.28 23.60
C ASP A 473 -5.92 8.33 23.51
N LEU A 474 -4.73 8.93 23.53
CA LEU A 474 -3.43 8.27 23.39
C LEU A 474 -2.79 7.99 24.76
N SER A 475 -3.49 8.21 25.87
CA SER A 475 -2.90 8.22 27.21
C SER A 475 -2.35 6.89 27.69
N ASP A 476 -2.82 5.77 27.12
CA ASP A 476 -2.27 4.44 27.39
C ASP A 476 -1.09 4.09 26.46
N LEU A 477 -0.87 4.87 25.40
CA LEU A 477 0.25 4.69 24.48
C LEU A 477 1.48 5.44 24.99
N ASN A 478 2.67 4.97 24.60
CA ASN A 478 3.94 5.58 25.01
C ASN A 478 4.30 6.83 24.19
N VAL A 479 3.31 7.64 23.80
CA VAL A 479 3.49 8.79 22.91
C VAL A 479 3.99 10.01 23.70
N GLN A 480 5.04 10.65 23.17
CA GLN A 480 5.64 11.84 23.77
C GLN A 480 4.87 13.12 23.38
N PRO A 481 4.59 14.03 24.32
CA PRO A 481 4.19 15.39 23.98
C PRO A 481 5.23 16.06 23.07
N GLY A 482 4.79 16.64 21.96
CA GLY A 482 5.65 17.17 20.91
C GLY A 482 5.68 16.33 19.64
N ALA A 483 5.28 15.05 19.70
CA ALA A 483 5.08 14.23 18.50
C ALA A 483 4.13 14.91 17.50
N ILE A 484 4.42 14.77 16.20
CA ILE A 484 3.61 15.36 15.15
C ILE A 484 2.71 14.30 14.55
N VAL A 485 1.43 14.37 14.92
CA VAL A 485 0.37 13.55 14.36
C VAL A 485 0.00 14.08 12.99
N GLN A 486 -0.10 13.18 12.02
CA GLN A 486 -0.58 13.46 10.68
C GLN A 486 -1.89 12.70 10.44
N ILE A 487 -2.87 13.37 9.86
CA ILE A 487 -4.16 12.79 9.50
C ILE A 487 -4.35 12.92 8.00
N GLU A 488 -4.62 11.79 7.35
CA GLU A 488 -5.01 11.71 5.95
C GLU A 488 -6.45 11.20 5.85
N GLU A 489 -7.22 11.70 4.90
CA GLU A 489 -8.65 11.37 4.77
C GLU A 489 -9.04 11.06 3.33
N VAL A 490 -9.91 10.07 3.16
CA VAL A 490 -10.73 9.89 1.96
C VAL A 490 -12.15 10.32 2.28
N SER A 491 -12.63 11.34 1.58
CA SER A 491 -13.98 11.90 1.68
C SER A 491 -14.39 12.51 0.33
N GLU A 492 -15.57 13.11 0.22
CA GLU A 492 -16.04 13.68 -1.06
C GLU A 492 -15.09 14.74 -1.65
N GLY A 493 -14.33 15.43 -0.79
CA GLY A 493 -13.34 16.43 -1.17
C GLY A 493 -11.88 15.99 -1.01
N ASN A 494 -11.59 14.73 -0.65
CA ASN A 494 -10.23 14.25 -0.43
C ASN A 494 -10.07 12.79 -0.92
N LEU A 495 -8.99 12.50 -1.63
CA LEU A 495 -8.51 11.22 -2.10
C LEU A 495 -7.15 10.89 -1.44
N ALA A 496 -7.15 10.79 -0.10
CA ALA A 496 -5.99 10.51 0.77
C ALA A 496 -4.99 11.67 0.94
N GLU A 497 -5.44 12.92 0.81
CA GLU A 497 -4.68 14.12 1.19
C GLU A 497 -4.51 14.22 2.71
N VAL A 498 -3.45 14.94 3.12
CA VAL A 498 -3.21 15.33 4.50
C VAL A 498 -4.15 16.46 4.88
N THR A 499 -5.16 16.17 5.69
CA THR A 499 -6.18 17.15 6.12
C THR A 499 -5.80 17.87 7.41
N GLN A 500 -4.99 17.25 8.27
CA GLN A 500 -4.58 17.84 9.53
C GLN A 500 -3.18 17.37 9.95
N ARG A 501 -2.40 18.31 10.49
CA ARG A 501 -1.17 18.03 11.26
C ARG A 501 -1.31 18.66 12.63
N SER A 502 -0.98 17.93 13.68
CA SER A 502 -1.20 18.38 15.06
C SER A 502 -0.07 17.93 15.96
N VAL A 503 0.38 18.84 16.82
CA VAL A 503 1.39 18.53 17.85
C VAL A 503 0.68 17.93 19.05
N VAL A 504 1.11 16.74 19.49
CA VAL A 504 0.59 16.10 20.70
C VAL A 504 0.89 16.99 21.89
N THR A 505 -0.15 17.38 22.64
CA THR A 505 0.02 18.17 23.86
C THR A 505 0.10 17.27 25.09
N ASN A 506 0.31 17.85 26.28
CA ASN A 506 0.31 17.10 27.54
C ASN A 506 -1.04 16.43 27.88
N SER A 507 -2.13 16.73 27.15
CA SER A 507 -3.39 15.99 27.29
C SER A 507 -3.34 14.59 26.69
N LEU A 508 -2.38 14.31 25.79
CA LEU A 508 -2.31 13.09 24.99
C LEU A 508 -3.63 12.80 24.24
N GLN A 509 -4.30 13.87 23.80
CA GLN A 509 -5.55 13.79 23.05
C GLN A 509 -5.41 14.52 21.72
N ILE A 510 -5.99 13.94 20.68
CA ILE A 510 -6.10 14.53 19.34
C ILE A 510 -7.57 14.62 18.96
N ASP A 511 -8.03 15.84 18.72
CA ASP A 511 -9.39 16.11 18.25
C ASP A 511 -9.43 16.20 16.73
N VAL A 512 -10.42 15.55 16.12
CA VAL A 512 -10.62 15.48 14.67
C VAL A 512 -12.11 15.60 14.36
N GLU A 513 -12.45 16.38 13.35
CA GLU A 513 -13.78 16.37 12.73
C GLU A 513 -13.73 15.46 11.51
N GLN A 514 -14.17 14.21 11.66
CA GLN A 514 -14.24 13.26 10.56
C GLN A 514 -15.45 13.55 9.67
N SER A 515 -15.26 13.58 8.36
CA SER A 515 -16.32 13.84 7.38
C SER A 515 -17.39 12.73 7.38
N PRO A 516 -18.63 12.98 6.91
CA PRO A 516 -19.58 11.90 6.66
C PRO A 516 -19.05 10.94 5.60
N GLU A 517 -19.44 9.66 5.69
CA GLU A 517 -19.11 8.62 4.69
C GLU A 517 -17.64 8.68 4.25
N SER A 518 -16.72 8.61 5.22
CA SER A 518 -15.29 8.85 5.03
C SER A 518 -14.43 7.77 5.69
N VAL A 519 -13.16 7.73 5.31
CA VAL A 519 -12.13 6.93 5.98
C VAL A 519 -10.95 7.84 6.30
N LEU A 520 -10.46 7.81 7.54
CA LEU A 520 -9.26 8.55 7.93
C LEU A 520 -8.19 7.61 8.48
N LEU A 521 -6.93 8.00 8.32
CA LEU A 521 -5.77 7.41 8.96
C LEU A 521 -5.10 8.45 9.85
N VAL A 522 -4.94 8.15 11.14
CA VAL A 522 -4.15 8.94 12.08
C VAL A 522 -2.79 8.27 12.25
N SER A 523 -1.73 8.91 11.77
CA SER A 523 -0.34 8.48 11.97
C SER A 523 0.24 9.20 13.18
N VAL A 524 0.63 8.45 14.22
CA VAL A 524 1.09 8.96 15.51
C VAL A 524 2.50 8.43 15.80
N PRO A 525 3.56 9.16 15.43
CA PRO A 525 4.92 8.85 15.88
C PRO A 525 4.99 8.81 17.40
N ARG A 526 5.76 7.88 17.96
CA ARG A 526 5.90 7.77 19.41
C ARG A 526 6.71 8.93 19.99
N THR A 527 7.69 9.44 19.25
CA THR A 527 8.61 10.49 19.66
C THR A 527 8.28 11.84 19.00
N ALA A 528 8.75 12.91 19.64
CA ALA A 528 8.81 14.20 18.98
C ALA A 528 9.96 14.20 17.96
N PRO A 529 9.79 14.80 16.77
CA PRO A 529 10.92 14.93 15.86
C PRO A 529 11.99 15.84 16.47
N ASP A 530 13.25 15.52 16.24
CA ASP A 530 14.38 16.32 16.71
C ASP A 530 14.42 17.68 16.02
N GLN A 531 14.04 17.71 14.73
CA GLN A 531 13.94 18.92 13.96
C GLN A 531 12.67 18.96 13.11
N THR A 532 12.08 20.15 13.01
CA THR A 532 11.03 20.44 12.03
C THR A 532 11.52 21.51 11.06
N LEU A 533 11.38 21.26 9.76
CA LEU A 533 11.71 22.23 8.71
C LEU A 533 10.46 22.57 7.89
N ALA A 534 10.33 23.84 7.51
CA ALA A 534 9.35 24.28 6.53
C ALA A 534 10.12 24.98 5.41
N LEU A 535 10.38 24.23 4.33
CA LEU A 535 11.13 24.71 3.19
C LEU A 535 10.15 25.42 2.25
N THR A 536 10.52 26.60 1.78
CA THR A 536 9.81 27.29 0.70
C THR A 536 10.40 26.84 -0.64
N ALA A 537 9.58 26.77 -1.68
CA ALA A 537 10.10 26.45 -3.01
C ALA A 537 11.23 27.41 -3.42
N THR A 538 12.32 26.87 -3.95
CA THR A 538 13.39 27.69 -4.53
C THR A 538 12.98 28.23 -5.89
N ASP A 539 12.28 27.39 -6.65
CA ASP A 539 11.84 27.64 -8.01
C ASP A 539 10.43 27.07 -8.17
N ASP A 540 9.56 27.82 -8.86
CA ASP A 540 8.27 27.31 -9.32
C ASP A 540 7.95 27.90 -10.69
N ALA A 541 7.13 27.21 -11.49
CA ALA A 541 6.76 27.72 -12.80
C ALA A 541 5.45 27.14 -13.30
N THR A 542 4.69 27.96 -14.04
CA THR A 542 3.68 27.44 -14.95
C THR A 542 4.30 27.24 -16.33
N VAL A 543 4.30 26.02 -16.86
CA VAL A 543 4.63 25.79 -18.28
C VAL A 543 3.37 25.50 -19.08
N ARG A 544 3.33 25.92 -20.35
CA ARG A 544 2.10 25.96 -21.15
C ARG A 544 2.31 25.34 -22.53
N ALA A 545 1.42 24.44 -22.94
CA ALA A 545 1.50 23.78 -24.24
C ALA A 545 1.00 24.66 -25.40
N GLY A 546 1.16 24.16 -26.63
CA GLY A 546 0.64 24.78 -27.85
C GLY A 546 1.38 26.08 -28.18
N ASN A 547 0.67 27.15 -28.53
CA ASN A 547 1.27 28.44 -28.94
C ASN A 547 2.20 29.09 -27.90
N ASN A 548 2.23 28.57 -26.66
CA ASN A 548 3.10 29.04 -25.59
C ASN A 548 4.22 28.03 -25.23
N LEU A 549 4.45 27.00 -26.04
CA LEU A 549 5.39 25.90 -25.73
C LEU A 549 6.84 26.37 -25.46
N SER A 550 7.21 27.53 -26.01
CA SER A 550 8.53 28.17 -25.85
C SER A 550 8.49 29.46 -25.03
N ASN A 551 7.36 29.77 -24.39
CA ASN A 551 7.23 30.95 -23.54
C ASN A 551 7.50 30.56 -22.09
N ASN A 552 8.46 31.24 -21.46
CA ASN A 552 8.67 31.14 -20.03
C ASN A 552 7.59 31.95 -19.28
N ALA A 553 7.08 31.38 -18.18
CA ALA A 553 6.17 32.05 -17.26
C ALA A 553 6.55 31.77 -15.79
N GLY A 554 7.85 31.61 -15.51
CA GLY A 554 8.36 31.36 -14.15
C GLY A 554 8.03 32.49 -13.19
N SER A 555 8.21 33.76 -13.61
CA SER A 555 7.92 34.94 -12.78
C SER A 555 6.42 35.26 -12.59
N SER A 556 5.54 34.27 -12.74
CA SER A 556 4.10 34.43 -12.54
C SER A 556 3.80 34.35 -11.06
N ASN A 557 2.97 35.26 -10.53
CA ASN A 557 2.53 35.22 -9.12
C ASN A 557 1.64 34.00 -8.78
N ASN A 558 1.33 33.16 -9.77
CA ASN A 558 0.44 32.02 -9.64
C ASN A 558 0.94 30.84 -10.48
N LEU A 559 0.70 29.64 -9.98
CA LEU A 559 0.83 28.39 -10.70
C LEU A 559 -0.54 27.98 -11.24
N TYR A 560 -0.63 27.71 -12.54
CA TYR A 560 -1.88 27.27 -13.17
C TYR A 560 -1.80 25.82 -13.64
N VAL A 561 -2.78 25.02 -13.23
CA VAL A 561 -2.92 23.61 -13.59
C VAL A 561 -4.27 23.43 -14.28
N ARG A 562 -4.25 23.11 -15.58
CA ARG A 562 -5.48 22.99 -16.38
C ARG A 562 -5.28 22.20 -17.65
N ASN A 563 -6.34 21.53 -18.08
CA ASN A 563 -6.44 20.87 -19.37
C ASN A 563 -7.53 21.51 -20.25
N VAL A 564 -7.49 21.30 -21.57
CA VAL A 564 -8.37 21.96 -22.55
C VAL A 564 -8.81 21.00 -23.66
N THR A 565 -10.12 20.88 -23.88
CA THR A 565 -10.72 20.05 -24.93
C THR A 565 -10.37 20.55 -26.33
N ASN A 566 -9.94 19.64 -27.21
CA ASN A 566 -9.71 19.87 -28.66
C ASN A 566 -8.54 20.78 -29.04
N SER A 567 -7.70 21.22 -28.09
CA SER A 567 -6.47 21.94 -28.42
C SER A 567 -5.45 21.85 -27.29
N PRO A 568 -4.15 21.65 -27.59
CA PRO A 568 -3.10 21.83 -26.59
C PRO A 568 -2.99 23.30 -26.14
N ASN A 569 -3.54 24.25 -26.90
CA ASN A 569 -3.51 25.66 -26.57
C ASN A 569 -4.27 25.95 -25.27
N GLY A 570 -3.52 26.29 -24.23
CA GLY A 570 -4.06 26.65 -22.93
C GLY A 570 -3.93 25.54 -21.88
N ARG A 571 -3.43 24.35 -22.23
CA ARG A 571 -2.99 23.40 -21.20
C ARG A 571 -1.82 23.97 -20.43
N ALA A 572 -1.79 23.71 -19.13
CA ALA A 572 -0.73 24.16 -18.26
C ALA A 572 -0.53 23.18 -17.10
N VAL A 573 0.73 23.01 -16.70
CA VAL A 573 1.13 22.28 -15.50
C VAL A 573 1.92 23.20 -14.58
N GLY A 574 1.89 22.89 -13.29
CA GLY A 574 2.73 23.53 -12.28
C GLY A 574 3.98 22.70 -12.05
N LEU A 575 5.13 23.38 -11.98
CA LEU A 575 6.40 22.80 -11.56
C LEU A 575 6.80 23.46 -10.25
N VAL A 576 7.28 22.67 -9.29
CA VAL A 576 7.73 23.14 -7.98
C VAL A 576 9.01 22.42 -7.61
N GLN A 577 10.01 23.17 -7.16
CA GLN A 577 11.31 22.65 -6.74
C GLN A 577 11.66 23.15 -5.34
N PHE A 578 12.22 22.26 -4.51
CA PHE A 578 12.76 22.59 -3.19
C PHE A 578 14.23 22.16 -3.08
N ASP A 579 15.01 22.97 -2.37
CA ASP A 579 16.38 22.66 -1.96
C ASP A 579 16.33 21.97 -0.58
N THR A 580 16.74 20.70 -0.54
CA THR A 580 16.76 19.89 0.68
C THR A 580 18.17 19.78 1.28
N SER A 581 19.14 20.59 0.85
CA SER A 581 20.49 20.64 1.43
C SER A 581 20.53 21.07 2.90
N ALA A 582 19.44 21.62 3.42
CA ALA A 582 19.27 21.93 4.83
C ALA A 582 18.95 20.70 5.70
N VAL A 583 18.59 19.56 5.10
CA VAL A 583 18.42 18.29 5.80
C VAL A 583 19.82 17.71 6.02
N ASP A 584 20.20 17.49 7.29
CA ASP A 584 21.49 16.86 7.61
C ASP A 584 21.52 15.45 7.02
N SER A 585 22.65 15.08 6.46
CA SER A 585 22.91 13.72 5.99
C SER A 585 22.78 12.64 7.08
N SER A 586 22.86 13.01 8.37
CA SER A 586 22.60 12.11 9.51
C SER A 586 21.13 12.08 9.97
N SER A 587 20.26 12.93 9.42
CA SER A 587 18.85 12.94 9.78
C SER A 587 18.03 12.07 8.81
N VAL A 588 17.06 11.34 9.35
CA VAL A 588 16.04 10.62 8.58
C VAL A 588 14.79 11.47 8.48
N VAL A 589 14.22 11.52 7.27
CA VAL A 589 12.92 12.13 7.03
C VAL A 589 11.84 11.20 7.56
N GLU A 590 11.23 11.53 8.70
CA GLU A 590 10.11 10.76 9.26
C GLU A 590 8.79 11.07 8.56
N GLN A 591 8.57 12.35 8.26
CA GLN A 591 7.40 12.84 7.53
C GLN A 591 7.83 13.94 6.58
N ALA A 592 7.32 13.89 5.35
CA ALA A 592 7.41 14.97 4.39
C ALA A 592 6.04 15.26 3.76
N VAL A 593 5.61 16.52 3.84
CA VAL A 593 4.31 16.95 3.33
C VAL A 593 4.49 18.11 2.35
N LEU A 594 4.11 17.88 1.10
CA LEU A 594 3.98 18.94 0.10
C LEU A 594 2.67 19.69 0.37
N GLN A 595 2.77 20.98 0.70
CA GLN A 595 1.61 21.84 0.95
C GLN A 595 1.55 22.96 -0.10
N LEU A 596 0.37 23.13 -0.71
CA LEU A 596 0.05 24.19 -1.65
C LEU A 596 -1.17 24.96 -1.17
N HIS A 597 -1.32 26.21 -1.59
CA HIS A 597 -2.50 27.02 -1.29
C HIS A 597 -3.16 27.48 -2.58
N GLY A 598 -4.43 27.13 -2.78
CA GLY A 598 -5.08 27.27 -4.08
C GLY A 598 -6.60 27.20 -4.06
N GLU A 599 -7.20 27.36 -5.24
CA GLU A 599 -8.63 27.32 -5.50
C GLU A 599 -8.92 26.79 -6.91
N ILE A 600 -10.17 26.35 -7.15
CA ILE A 600 -10.76 26.30 -8.49
C ILE A 600 -11.00 27.75 -8.95
N ASN A 601 -10.19 28.22 -9.90
CA ASN A 601 -10.18 29.62 -10.33
C ASN A 601 -10.98 29.90 -11.61
N GLU A 602 -11.30 28.86 -12.39
CA GLU A 602 -12.24 28.90 -13.51
C GLU A 602 -13.15 27.66 -13.43
N GLY A 603 -14.40 27.78 -13.87
CA GLY A 603 -15.40 26.70 -13.80
C GLY A 603 -16.31 26.78 -12.58
N ASP A 604 -17.24 25.83 -12.46
CA ASP A 604 -18.25 25.76 -11.40
C ASP A 604 -18.36 24.38 -10.75
N ALA A 605 -17.42 23.47 -11.01
CA ALA A 605 -17.31 22.21 -10.28
C ALA A 605 -17.15 22.48 -8.77
N GLU A 606 -17.70 21.56 -7.97
CA GLU A 606 -17.55 21.62 -6.51
C GLU A 606 -16.14 21.23 -6.09
N PHE A 607 -15.62 20.15 -6.69
CA PHE A 607 -14.27 19.65 -6.49
C PHE A 607 -13.58 19.38 -7.83
N VAL A 608 -12.27 19.62 -7.88
CA VAL A 608 -11.41 19.29 -9.02
C VAL A 608 -10.12 18.68 -8.51
N THR A 609 -9.72 17.57 -9.09
CA THR A 609 -8.51 16.83 -8.71
C THR A 609 -7.37 17.11 -9.68
N ALA A 610 -6.16 17.26 -9.15
CA ALA A 610 -4.90 17.25 -9.90
C ALA A 610 -4.04 16.04 -9.49
N HIS A 611 -3.25 15.52 -10.42
CA HIS A 611 -2.19 14.55 -10.14
C HIS A 611 -0.93 15.26 -9.69
N VAL A 612 -0.21 14.64 -8.77
CA VAL A 612 1.14 15.07 -8.35
C VAL A 612 2.12 13.97 -8.71
N TYR A 613 3.17 14.34 -9.44
CA TYR A 613 4.28 13.47 -9.80
C TYR A 613 5.58 13.98 -9.17
N GLY A 614 6.36 13.07 -8.62
CA GLY A 614 7.75 13.32 -8.24
C GLY A 614 8.64 13.09 -9.46
N ILE A 615 9.54 14.03 -9.76
CA ILE A 615 10.39 13.94 -10.97
C ILE A 615 11.82 13.59 -10.57
N VAL A 616 12.34 12.51 -11.15
CA VAL A 616 13.69 12.00 -10.88
C VAL A 616 14.67 12.51 -11.93
N GLY A 617 15.79 13.09 -11.51
CA GLY A 617 16.93 13.40 -12.39
C GLY A 617 16.81 14.70 -13.21
N ASP A 618 15.94 15.64 -12.81
CA ASP A 618 15.70 16.89 -13.54
C ASP A 618 16.20 18.11 -12.77
N ASN A 619 17.19 18.82 -13.33
CA ASN A 619 17.57 20.17 -12.93
C ASN A 619 16.96 21.17 -13.92
N TRP A 620 16.14 22.10 -13.44
CA TRP A 620 15.61 23.18 -14.27
C TRP A 620 15.79 24.56 -13.61
N ASP A 621 15.72 25.62 -14.43
CA ASP A 621 15.87 27.01 -14.00
C ASP A 621 14.58 27.77 -14.32
N GLU A 622 13.94 28.31 -13.28
CA GLU A 622 12.71 29.08 -13.34
C GLU A 622 12.73 30.18 -14.41
N SER A 623 13.87 30.84 -14.61
CA SER A 623 14.01 31.97 -15.52
C SER A 623 13.99 31.56 -17.01
N SER A 624 14.11 30.27 -17.30
CA SER A 624 14.25 29.75 -18.66
C SER A 624 13.30 28.61 -19.00
N ILE A 625 12.78 27.87 -18.01
CA ILE A 625 11.96 26.68 -18.21
C ILE A 625 10.73 26.98 -19.08
N THR A 626 10.44 26.09 -20.02
CA THR A 626 9.25 26.12 -20.86
C THR A 626 8.72 24.70 -21.03
N TRP A 627 7.50 24.56 -21.56
CA TRP A 627 6.90 23.25 -21.81
C TRP A 627 7.83 22.37 -22.65
N ALA A 628 8.38 22.93 -23.74
CA ALA A 628 9.27 22.21 -24.64
C ALA A 628 10.66 21.85 -24.06
N MET A 629 11.01 22.37 -22.88
CA MET A 629 12.25 22.02 -22.17
C MET A 629 12.00 21.00 -21.06
N THR A 630 10.74 20.69 -20.74
CA THR A 630 10.39 19.77 -19.64
C THR A 630 10.36 18.34 -20.17
N ASN A 631 11.17 17.45 -19.59
CA ASN A 631 11.40 16.09 -20.12
C ASN A 631 10.15 15.21 -20.09
N ASN A 632 9.30 15.38 -19.06
CA ASN A 632 8.12 14.54 -18.85
C ASN A 632 6.84 15.04 -19.53
N LEU A 633 6.92 16.01 -20.46
CA LEU A 633 5.75 16.57 -21.12
C LEU A 633 5.69 16.24 -22.62
N PHE A 634 4.54 15.73 -23.07
CA PHE A 634 4.22 15.52 -24.48
C PHE A 634 3.04 16.40 -24.92
N GLU A 635 2.93 16.74 -26.21
CA GLU A 635 1.74 17.45 -26.74
C GLU A 635 0.74 16.46 -27.36
N THR A 636 -0.32 16.12 -26.62
CA THR A 636 -1.48 15.36 -27.18
C THR A 636 -2.49 16.31 -27.82
N THR A 637 -3.32 15.83 -28.76
CA THR A 637 -4.37 16.64 -29.41
C THR A 637 -5.79 16.14 -29.18
N GLY A 638 -6.01 15.14 -28.32
CA GLY A 638 -7.34 14.55 -28.13
C GLY A 638 -8.29 15.36 -27.27
N THR A 639 -9.41 14.74 -26.91
CA THR A 639 -10.59 15.37 -26.36
C THR A 639 -10.56 15.59 -24.84
N VAL A 640 -9.48 15.18 -24.15
CA VAL A 640 -9.28 15.31 -22.68
C VAL A 640 -10.29 14.53 -21.86
N THR A 641 -10.80 13.44 -22.44
CA THR A 641 -11.78 12.56 -21.80
C THR A 641 -11.30 11.12 -21.74
N GLU A 642 -10.13 10.83 -22.29
CA GLU A 642 -9.59 9.47 -22.39
C GLU A 642 -8.20 9.46 -21.72
N ILE A 643 -7.85 8.36 -21.07
CA ILE A 643 -6.53 8.16 -20.47
C ILE A 643 -5.44 8.25 -21.54
N ALA A 644 -5.73 7.82 -22.77
CA ALA A 644 -4.82 7.96 -23.91
C ALA A 644 -4.48 9.43 -24.26
N ASP A 645 -5.27 10.41 -23.78
CA ASP A 645 -5.02 11.83 -23.96
C ASP A 645 -4.10 12.45 -22.90
N ASN A 646 -3.78 11.69 -21.85
CA ASN A 646 -2.82 12.09 -20.83
C ASN A 646 -1.46 12.38 -21.46
N PHE A 647 -0.77 13.37 -20.93
CA PHE A 647 0.35 14.04 -21.56
C PHE A 647 1.61 14.08 -20.69
N ILE A 648 1.55 13.52 -19.48
CA ILE A 648 2.72 13.19 -18.69
C ILE A 648 3.34 11.88 -19.22
N THR A 649 4.66 11.89 -19.39
CA THR A 649 5.43 10.77 -19.94
C THR A 649 6.50 10.32 -18.94
N GLY A 650 7.03 9.11 -19.12
CA GLY A 650 8.00 8.52 -18.20
C GLY A 650 7.40 8.09 -16.85
N VAL A 651 6.08 7.93 -16.78
CA VAL A 651 5.37 7.54 -15.56
C VAL A 651 5.78 6.12 -15.15
N GLY A 652 6.33 5.99 -13.95
CA GLY A 652 6.93 4.77 -13.41
C GLY A 652 8.42 4.55 -13.73
N ASP A 653 9.06 5.52 -14.38
CA ASP A 653 10.52 5.56 -14.64
C ASP A 653 11.13 6.88 -14.13
N THR A 654 10.92 7.99 -14.84
CA THR A 654 11.43 9.32 -14.46
C THR A 654 10.39 10.23 -13.81
N ALA A 655 9.11 9.85 -13.86
CA ALA A 655 8.03 10.49 -13.12
C ALA A 655 7.31 9.45 -12.25
N GLU A 656 7.34 9.61 -10.93
CA GLU A 656 6.63 8.71 -10.00
C GLU A 656 5.29 9.33 -9.60
N PHE A 657 4.20 8.57 -9.69
CA PHE A 657 2.89 9.05 -9.25
C PHE A 657 2.82 9.08 -7.72
N LEU A 658 2.60 10.25 -7.13
CA LEU A 658 2.61 10.43 -5.67
C LEU A 658 1.21 10.49 -5.07
N GLY A 659 0.21 10.88 -5.86
CA GLY A 659 -1.17 10.98 -5.41
C GLY A 659 -1.90 12.16 -6.03
N HIS A 660 -2.87 12.67 -5.29
CA HIS A 660 -3.78 13.70 -5.76
C HIS A 660 -3.76 14.93 -4.86
N LEU A 661 -4.20 16.05 -5.43
CA LEU A 661 -4.66 17.21 -4.68
C LEU A 661 -6.04 17.59 -5.20
N THR A 662 -7.06 17.45 -4.36
CA THR A 662 -8.43 17.89 -4.63
C THR A 662 -8.66 19.30 -4.08
N LEU A 663 -9.18 20.17 -4.93
CA LEU A 663 -9.44 21.57 -4.60
C LEU A 663 -10.93 21.87 -4.69
N SER A 664 -11.39 22.80 -3.83
CA SER A 664 -12.71 23.42 -3.92
C SER A 664 -12.64 24.83 -4.52
N GLN A 665 -13.78 25.51 -4.62
CA GLN A 665 -13.83 26.95 -4.97
C GLN A 665 -13.32 27.85 -3.84
N SER A 666 -13.09 27.31 -2.65
CA SER A 666 -12.49 28.04 -1.54
C SER A 666 -10.98 28.12 -1.74
N PHE A 667 -10.42 29.28 -1.43
CA PHE A 667 -8.98 29.48 -1.43
C PHE A 667 -8.40 28.95 -0.10
N GLU A 668 -7.82 27.77 -0.15
CA GLU A 668 -7.40 26.99 1.02
C GLU A 668 -6.12 26.19 0.80
N SER A 669 -5.57 25.65 1.89
CA SER A 669 -4.39 24.78 1.81
C SER A 669 -4.80 23.35 1.51
N VAL A 670 -4.10 22.74 0.57
CA VAL A 670 -4.16 21.31 0.25
C VAL A 670 -2.78 20.71 0.44
N ALA A 671 -2.71 19.46 0.86
CA ALA A 671 -1.44 18.85 1.21
C ALA A 671 -1.39 17.36 0.89
N LEU A 672 -0.21 16.88 0.48
CA LEU A 672 0.05 15.50 0.11
C LEU A 672 1.26 14.98 0.88
N ASP A 673 1.15 13.77 1.43
CA ASP A 673 2.29 13.05 1.98
C ASP A 673 3.20 12.58 0.84
N VAL A 674 4.47 13.00 0.89
CA VAL A 674 5.52 12.68 -0.08
C VAL A 674 6.73 12.03 0.60
N THR A 675 6.55 11.48 1.81
CA THR A 675 7.61 10.92 2.66
C THR A 675 8.41 9.86 1.93
N ASP A 676 7.74 8.84 1.38
CA ASP A 676 8.40 7.72 0.70
C ASP A 676 9.24 8.21 -0.51
N PHE A 677 8.72 9.19 -1.26
CA PHE A 677 9.44 9.74 -2.41
C PHE A 677 10.73 10.45 -1.99
N LEU A 678 10.68 11.25 -0.91
CA LEU A 678 11.87 11.92 -0.38
C LEU A 678 12.89 10.95 0.20
N GLN A 679 12.44 9.89 0.89
CA GLN A 679 13.32 8.86 1.44
C GLN A 679 14.07 8.09 0.34
N LEU A 680 13.44 7.88 -0.81
CA LEU A 680 14.02 7.14 -1.94
C LEU A 680 14.85 8.01 -2.89
N ASN A 681 14.62 9.33 -2.92
CA ASN A 681 15.23 10.25 -3.89
C ASN A 681 16.00 11.38 -3.17
N GLY A 682 17.26 11.11 -2.81
CA GLY A 682 18.11 11.98 -1.99
C GLY A 682 19.23 12.71 -2.73
N ASP A 683 18.94 13.48 -3.77
CA ASP A 683 19.92 14.30 -4.52
C ASP A 683 19.99 15.77 -4.05
N GLN A 684 19.53 16.05 -2.82
CA GLN A 684 19.47 17.38 -2.19
C GLN A 684 18.59 18.41 -2.93
N GLN A 685 17.80 17.96 -3.89
CA GLN A 685 16.80 18.76 -4.58
C GLN A 685 15.57 17.91 -4.88
N VAL A 686 14.37 18.39 -4.58
CA VAL A 686 13.16 17.63 -4.88
C VAL A 686 12.27 18.41 -5.83
N ASN A 687 11.77 17.70 -6.85
CA ASN A 687 11.00 18.25 -7.94
C ASN A 687 9.60 17.61 -8.01
N PHE A 688 8.59 18.47 -8.15
CA PHE A 688 7.21 18.06 -8.31
C PHE A 688 6.60 18.66 -9.56
N LEU A 689 5.83 17.83 -10.28
CA LEU A 689 5.01 18.22 -11.42
C LEU A 689 3.54 17.99 -11.06
N ILE A 690 2.72 19.02 -11.22
CA ILE A 690 1.29 19.00 -10.90
C ILE A 690 0.49 19.19 -12.20
N SER A 691 -0.33 18.20 -12.55
CA SER A 691 -1.08 18.17 -13.80
C SER A 691 -2.57 17.91 -13.58
N ARG A 692 -3.40 18.31 -14.56
CA ARG A 692 -4.80 17.92 -14.62
C ARG A 692 -4.97 16.89 -15.74
N GLU A 693 -5.07 15.63 -15.37
CA GLU A 693 -5.13 14.46 -16.26
C GLU A 693 -6.36 13.61 -15.97
N VAL A 694 -6.74 12.79 -16.94
CA VAL A 694 -7.89 11.89 -16.88
C VAL A 694 -7.54 10.68 -16.01
N ARG A 695 -8.34 10.42 -14.97
CA ARG A 695 -8.23 9.25 -14.10
C ARG A 695 -8.92 8.03 -14.69
N PHE A 696 -10.04 8.25 -15.36
CA PHE A 696 -10.85 7.23 -16.02
C PHE A 696 -11.49 7.77 -17.29
N ASP A 697 -11.64 6.91 -18.30
CA ASP A 697 -12.28 7.30 -19.56
C ASP A 697 -13.72 7.78 -19.31
N GLY A 698 -14.03 8.93 -19.90
CA GLY A 698 -15.25 9.70 -19.67
C GLY A 698 -15.13 10.82 -18.63
N GLU A 699 -14.07 10.87 -17.82
CA GLU A 699 -13.81 12.01 -16.93
C GLU A 699 -13.51 13.27 -17.76
N ASP A 700 -14.34 14.30 -17.62
CA ASP A 700 -14.11 15.57 -18.31
C ASP A 700 -13.18 16.47 -17.49
N VAL A 701 -11.93 16.56 -17.94
CA VAL A 701 -10.91 17.41 -17.32
C VAL A 701 -10.75 18.76 -18.03
N ASP A 702 -11.75 19.25 -18.75
CA ASP A 702 -11.68 20.57 -19.39
C ASP A 702 -11.72 21.72 -18.38
N ARG A 703 -10.92 22.75 -18.62
CA ARG A 703 -10.86 23.99 -17.84
C ARG A 703 -12.22 24.66 -17.60
N SER A 704 -13.21 24.45 -18.47
CA SER A 704 -14.54 25.05 -18.30
C SER A 704 -15.31 24.45 -17.13
N LEU A 705 -14.99 23.21 -16.74
CA LEU A 705 -15.46 22.60 -15.49
C LEU A 705 -14.59 23.00 -14.29
N GLY A 706 -13.28 23.17 -14.50
CA GLY A 706 -12.35 23.47 -13.42
C GLY A 706 -10.92 23.80 -13.85
N ALA A 707 -10.44 25.03 -13.68
CA ALA A 707 -9.00 25.31 -13.71
C ALA A 707 -8.50 25.52 -12.28
N ILE A 708 -7.34 24.95 -11.98
CA ILE A 708 -6.70 25.10 -10.68
C ILE A 708 -5.69 26.24 -10.74
N ARG A 709 -5.70 27.06 -9.69
CA ARG A 709 -4.68 28.06 -9.41
C ARG A 709 -4.13 27.83 -8.03
N PHE A 710 -2.80 27.75 -7.93
CA PHE A 710 -2.08 27.88 -6.67
C PHE A 710 -1.34 29.22 -6.62
N ASP A 711 -1.08 29.72 -5.42
CA ASP A 711 -0.10 30.79 -5.24
C ASP A 711 1.31 30.28 -5.56
N SER A 712 2.10 31.12 -6.26
CA SER A 712 3.53 30.85 -6.44
C SER A 712 4.34 31.41 -5.27
N LYS A 713 5.62 31.04 -5.19
CA LYS A 713 6.60 31.61 -4.24
C LYS A 713 6.74 33.12 -4.39
N ASP A 714 6.47 33.65 -5.58
CA ASP A 714 6.50 35.08 -5.89
C ASP A 714 5.21 35.83 -5.50
N ASN A 715 4.18 35.11 -5.04
CA ASN A 715 2.93 35.75 -4.66
C ASN A 715 3.10 36.59 -3.39
N SER A 716 2.52 37.80 -3.41
CA SER A 716 2.52 38.72 -2.27
C SER A 716 1.79 38.21 -1.03
N SER A 717 0.98 37.15 -1.13
CA SER A 717 0.33 36.50 0.01
C SER A 717 1.32 35.83 0.97
N GLY A 718 2.48 35.39 0.45
CA GLY A 718 3.43 34.56 1.19
C GLY A 718 2.97 33.10 1.38
N LEU A 719 1.94 32.66 0.67
CA LEU A 719 1.36 31.31 0.76
C LEU A 719 1.80 30.39 -0.41
N GLY A 720 2.97 30.66 -0.99
CA GLY A 720 3.55 29.81 -2.03
C GLY A 720 3.87 28.39 -1.53
N PRO A 721 4.32 27.50 -2.43
CA PRO A 721 4.53 26.09 -2.10
C PRO A 721 5.48 25.88 -0.92
N GLN A 722 5.12 24.95 -0.04
CA GLN A 722 5.91 24.55 1.12
C GLN A 722 6.15 23.04 1.15
N LEU A 723 7.32 22.64 1.63
CA LEU A 723 7.64 21.28 1.99
C LEU A 723 7.90 21.23 3.49
N LEU A 724 6.99 20.57 4.21
CA LEU A 724 7.02 20.46 5.67
C LEU A 724 7.68 19.13 6.04
N LEU A 725 8.79 19.19 6.77
CA LEU A 725 9.58 18.03 7.18
C LEU A 725 9.56 17.86 8.71
N SER A 726 9.40 16.62 9.14
CA SER A 726 9.73 16.15 10.49
C SER A 726 10.95 15.23 10.37
N LEU A 727 12.01 15.53 11.11
CA LEU A 727 13.30 14.85 11.01
C LEU A 727 13.69 14.20 12.33
N SER A 728 13.97 12.90 12.24
CA SER A 728 14.70 12.02 13.16
C SER A 728 16.21 12.20 13.09
N ASP A 729 16.93 12.63 14.13
CA ASP A 729 18.38 12.41 14.11
C ASP A 729 18.63 10.91 14.34
N VAL A 730 19.24 10.24 13.36
CA VAL A 730 19.66 8.86 13.58
C VAL A 730 20.96 8.93 14.38
N PRO A 731 21.05 8.24 15.53
CA PRO A 731 22.35 8.03 16.16
C PRO A 731 23.29 7.46 15.10
N LEU A 732 24.42 8.14 14.85
CA LEU A 732 25.33 7.71 13.82
C LEU A 732 25.67 6.22 14.04
N LEU A 733 25.39 5.38 13.05
CA LEU A 733 25.58 3.94 13.19
C LEU A 733 27.02 3.64 13.60
N GLY A 734 27.19 3.08 14.81
CA GLY A 734 28.49 2.79 15.41
C GLY A 734 29.19 3.96 16.11
N ASP A 735 28.51 5.08 16.40
CA ASP A 735 28.93 6.11 17.35
C ASP A 735 28.60 5.65 18.76
N PHE A 736 29.37 4.68 19.25
CA PHE A 736 29.13 4.02 20.52
C PHE A 736 29.41 4.91 21.73
N ASN A 737 30.17 6.00 21.57
CA ASN A 737 30.43 6.92 22.67
C ASN A 737 29.58 8.19 22.63
N GLU A 738 28.69 8.29 21.64
CA GLU A 738 27.79 9.41 21.36
C GLU A 738 28.54 10.75 21.27
N ASP A 739 29.80 10.75 20.82
CA ASP A 739 30.61 11.96 20.68
C ASP A 739 30.37 12.70 19.34
N GLY A 740 29.50 12.14 18.50
CA GLY A 740 29.13 12.67 17.21
C GLY A 740 30.11 12.29 16.10
N PHE A 741 31.04 11.36 16.32
CA PHE A 741 32.00 10.90 15.32
C PHE A 741 32.18 9.38 15.35
N VAL A 742 31.87 8.67 14.26
CA VAL A 742 32.17 7.23 14.18
C VAL A 742 33.65 7.01 13.83
N ASN A 743 34.46 6.73 14.84
CA ASN A 743 35.90 6.72 14.71
C ASN A 743 36.58 5.60 15.53
N GLY A 744 37.88 5.74 15.77
CA GLY A 744 38.67 4.77 16.53
C GLY A 744 38.33 4.70 18.02
N ALA A 745 37.67 5.72 18.57
CA ALA A 745 37.14 5.72 19.92
C ALA A 745 35.97 4.73 20.06
N ASP A 746 35.05 4.73 19.09
CA ASP A 746 33.92 3.80 19.06
C ASP A 746 34.36 2.38 18.80
N LEU A 747 35.32 2.19 17.89
CA LEU A 747 35.93 0.87 17.71
C LEU A 747 36.47 0.31 19.03
N ALA A 748 36.98 1.16 19.92
CA ALA A 748 37.46 0.73 21.22
C ALA A 748 36.33 0.31 22.17
N ASN A 749 35.15 0.94 22.07
CA ASN A 749 33.93 0.52 22.79
C ASN A 749 33.47 -0.85 22.31
N TRP A 750 33.26 -1.04 20.99
CA TRP A 750 32.91 -2.36 20.43
C TRP A 750 33.94 -3.44 20.78
N GLN A 751 35.24 -3.14 20.69
CA GLN A 751 36.29 -4.08 21.10
C GLN A 751 36.22 -4.45 22.59
N SER A 752 35.71 -3.56 23.44
CA SER A 752 35.54 -3.79 24.87
C SER A 752 34.31 -4.64 25.16
N GLY A 753 33.22 -4.47 24.41
CA GLY A 753 32.00 -5.27 24.57
C GLY A 753 31.99 -6.59 23.80
N TYR A 754 32.83 -6.79 22.79
CA TYR A 754 32.78 -7.98 21.94
C TYR A 754 32.68 -9.30 22.71
N GLY A 755 31.56 -10.01 22.49
CA GLY A 755 31.19 -11.24 23.18
C GLY A 755 30.37 -11.07 24.47
N MET A 756 29.93 -9.86 24.80
CA MET A 756 28.86 -9.63 25.79
C MET A 756 27.53 -10.16 25.24
N THR A 757 26.65 -10.65 26.14
CA THR A 757 25.35 -11.23 25.75
C THR A 757 24.29 -10.96 26.82
N GLY A 758 23.10 -10.53 26.41
CA GLY A 758 21.89 -10.43 27.23
C GLY A 758 21.84 -9.21 28.17
N ASN A 759 22.77 -8.27 28.03
CA ASN A 759 22.77 -7.01 28.79
C ASN A 759 23.65 -5.91 28.18
N ALA A 760 24.06 -6.05 26.91
CA ALA A 760 24.82 -5.01 26.25
C ALA A 760 23.96 -3.77 26.02
N MET A 761 24.63 -2.61 26.02
CA MET A 761 24.06 -1.32 25.67
C MET A 761 24.91 -0.70 24.54
N LEU A 762 24.41 0.36 23.91
CA LEU A 762 25.12 1.06 22.83
C LEU A 762 26.58 1.43 23.22
N GLU A 763 26.81 1.85 24.46
CA GLU A 763 28.14 2.20 24.99
C GLU A 763 29.12 1.01 25.07
N ASP A 764 28.59 -0.22 25.13
CA ASP A 764 29.36 -1.45 25.06
C ASP A 764 29.65 -1.87 23.61
N GLY A 765 29.01 -1.24 22.62
CA GLY A 765 29.17 -1.57 21.21
C GLY A 765 28.01 -2.31 20.57
N ASP A 766 26.85 -2.35 21.21
CA ASP A 766 25.60 -2.94 20.69
C ASP A 766 24.89 -1.95 19.75
N ALA A 767 25.13 -2.07 18.45
CA ALA A 767 24.68 -1.14 17.42
C ALA A 767 23.28 -1.46 16.89
N ASP A 768 22.85 -2.73 16.95
CA ASP A 768 21.53 -3.17 16.48
C ASP A 768 20.52 -3.39 17.63
N ALA A 769 20.94 -3.11 18.87
CA ALA A 769 20.15 -3.13 20.09
C ALA A 769 19.59 -4.51 20.44
N ASP A 770 20.27 -5.59 20.04
CA ASP A 770 19.87 -6.97 20.32
C ASP A 770 20.35 -7.49 21.69
N HIS A 771 20.99 -6.61 22.47
CA HIS A 771 21.57 -6.84 23.79
C HIS A 771 22.80 -7.77 23.79
N ASP A 772 23.43 -8.00 22.64
CA ASP A 772 24.74 -8.60 22.51
C ASP A 772 25.74 -7.68 21.76
N VAL A 773 27.00 -8.10 21.63
CA VAL A 773 28.01 -7.33 20.88
C VAL A 773 28.80 -8.29 20.02
N ASP A 774 28.51 -8.31 18.72
CA ASP A 774 28.97 -9.32 17.79
C ASP A 774 29.46 -8.73 16.44
N GLY A 775 29.43 -9.55 15.39
CA GLY A 775 29.85 -9.16 14.05
C GLY A 775 28.89 -8.20 13.32
N ASN A 776 27.61 -8.19 13.67
CA ASN A 776 26.60 -7.29 13.10
C ASN A 776 26.84 -5.86 13.55
N ASP A 777 27.18 -5.66 14.83
CA ASP A 777 27.55 -4.35 15.37
C ASP A 777 28.84 -3.82 14.77
N PHE A 778 29.80 -4.72 14.56
CA PHE A 778 31.04 -4.37 13.89
C PHE A 778 30.79 -3.88 12.46
N LEU A 779 29.85 -4.52 11.75
CA LEU A 779 29.42 -4.09 10.43
C LEU A 779 28.68 -2.75 10.47
N ALA A 780 27.95 -2.44 11.54
CA ALA A 780 27.35 -1.13 11.75
C ALA A 780 28.44 -0.05 11.92
N TRP A 781 29.43 -0.25 12.80
CA TRP A 781 30.58 0.65 12.93
C TRP A 781 31.37 0.81 11.64
N GLN A 782 31.63 -0.29 10.93
CA GLN A 782 32.39 -0.25 9.68
C GLN A 782 31.65 0.56 8.59
N ARG A 783 30.31 0.50 8.58
CA ARG A 783 29.48 1.31 7.68
C ARG A 783 29.45 2.79 8.07
N GLY A 784 29.46 3.08 9.36
CA GLY A 784 29.50 4.46 9.87
C GLY A 784 30.89 5.10 9.85
N GLN A 785 31.97 4.32 9.72
CA GLN A 785 33.35 4.81 9.89
C GLN A 785 33.65 6.08 9.07
N GLY A 786 33.97 7.17 9.76
CA GLY A 786 34.27 8.47 9.17
C GLY A 786 33.07 9.41 9.02
N ALA A 787 31.87 8.97 9.42
CA ALA A 787 30.71 9.83 9.60
C ALA A 787 30.89 10.73 10.84
N ALA A 788 30.34 11.94 10.75
CA ALA A 788 30.31 12.91 11.84
C ALA A 788 29.01 13.69 11.77
N SER A 789 28.39 13.98 12.92
CA SER A 789 27.19 14.81 13.00
C SER A 789 27.61 16.28 12.93
N ASP A 790 26.97 17.07 12.08
CA ASP A 790 27.30 18.50 11.94
C ASP A 790 26.87 19.33 13.17
N LEU A 791 26.19 18.70 14.14
CA LEU A 791 25.88 19.23 15.47
C LEU A 791 27.15 19.70 16.23
N ALA A 792 28.32 19.12 15.95
CA ALA A 792 29.59 19.54 16.58
C ALA A 792 30.12 20.90 16.08
N ALA A 793 29.69 21.38 14.91
CA ALA A 793 30.14 22.67 14.36
C ALA A 793 29.47 23.90 15.01
N ALA A 794 28.36 23.71 15.74
CA ALA A 794 27.70 24.78 16.48
C ALA A 794 28.41 25.16 17.80
N ALA A 795 29.39 24.36 18.26
CA ALA A 795 30.20 24.64 19.43
C ALA A 795 31.48 25.44 19.12
N THR A 796 31.47 26.33 18.13
CA THR A 796 32.47 27.40 18.14
C THR A 796 32.09 28.40 19.22
N VAL A 797 32.87 28.38 20.30
CA VAL A 797 32.85 29.35 21.40
C VAL A 797 32.70 30.76 20.81
N VAL A 798 31.48 31.29 20.80
CA VAL A 798 31.25 32.72 20.62
C VAL A 798 31.98 33.36 21.79
N PRO A 799 33.02 34.19 21.57
CA PRO A 799 33.61 34.93 22.68
C PRO A 799 32.50 35.80 23.22
N GLU A 800 32.02 35.51 24.43
CA GLU A 800 31.09 36.40 25.10
C GLU A 800 31.71 37.81 25.04
N PRO A 801 31.01 38.82 24.47
CA PRO A 801 31.55 40.16 24.43
C PRO A 801 31.80 40.54 25.88
N SER A 802 33.07 40.74 26.23
CA SER A 802 33.54 40.96 27.60
C SER A 802 32.63 41.94 28.34
N THR A 803 31.66 41.40 29.09
CA THR A 803 30.62 42.16 29.79
C THR A 803 31.20 42.78 31.05
N LEU A 804 32.25 42.18 31.63
CA LEU A 804 32.98 42.72 32.78
C LEU A 804 33.65 44.08 32.51
N PRO A 805 34.40 44.31 31.40
CA PRO A 805 34.90 45.63 31.04
C PRO A 805 33.81 46.68 30.82
N MET A 806 32.69 46.31 30.19
CA MET A 806 31.53 47.20 29.98
C MET A 806 30.83 47.55 31.30
N LEU A 807 30.69 46.59 32.21
CA LEU A 807 30.14 46.80 33.55
C LEU A 807 31.07 47.67 34.41
N LEU A 808 32.39 47.51 34.28
CA LEU A 808 33.40 48.33 34.96
C LEU A 808 33.44 49.77 34.40
N LEU A 809 33.33 49.97 33.08
CA LEU A 809 33.18 51.30 32.48
C LEU A 809 31.83 51.96 32.85
N GLY A 810 30.75 51.19 32.92
CA GLY A 810 29.44 51.64 33.41
C GLY A 810 29.47 52.09 34.87
N MET A 811 30.15 51.34 35.75
CA MET A 811 30.33 51.71 37.16
C MET A 811 31.24 52.95 37.34
N LEU A 812 32.28 53.11 36.51
CA LEU A 812 33.18 54.27 36.56
C LEU A 812 32.50 55.57 36.06
N THR A 813 31.60 55.47 35.08
CA THR A 813 30.80 56.60 34.59
C THR A 813 29.68 56.98 35.56
N TYR A 814 29.05 55.99 36.22
CA TYR A 814 28.08 56.22 37.30
C TYR A 814 28.71 56.83 38.56
N ALA A 815 29.93 56.44 38.92
CA ALA A 815 30.66 57.04 40.05
C ALA A 815 31.11 58.48 39.78
N ARG A 816 31.36 58.85 38.50
CA ARG A 816 31.67 60.22 38.09
C ARG A 816 30.44 61.13 38.05
N SER A 817 29.27 60.63 37.68
CA SER A 817 28.04 61.43 37.64
C SER A 817 27.52 61.80 39.03
N ARG A 818 27.80 61.01 40.06
CA ARG A 818 27.47 61.32 41.48
C ARG A 818 28.40 62.34 42.16
N ARG A 819 29.51 62.76 41.54
CA ARG A 819 30.45 63.78 42.09
C ARG A 819 30.25 65.21 41.55
N ARG A 820 29.15 65.48 40.84
CA ARG A 820 28.87 66.80 40.23
C ARG A 820 27.61 67.52 40.73
N THR A 821 27.11 67.15 41.90
CA THR A 821 26.16 67.96 42.68
C THR A 821 26.73 68.21 44.09
N ALA A 822 27.66 69.16 44.13
CA ALA A 822 27.94 70.07 45.23
C ALA A 822 28.47 71.37 44.62
#